data_AF-A0A9E5AGD7-F1
#
_entry.id   AF-A0A9E5AGD7-F1
#
_cell.length_a   1.000
_cell.length_b   1.000
_cell.length_c   1.000
_cell.angle_alpha   90.00
_cell.angle_beta   90.00
_cell.angle_gamma   90.00
#
_symmetry.space_group_name_H-M   'P 1'
#
loop_
_entity.id
_entity.type
_entity.pdbx_description
1 polymer ?
#
loop_
_entity_poly.entity_id
_entity_poly.type
_entity_poly.pdbx_seq_one_letter_code
_entity_poly.pdbx_strand_id
1 'polypeptide(L)'
;MVDILNILVLLYFVSLTAGYIALFVAAVVGVIHVRRDLEGSAPESISARGRATLPISILCPAFNEEKTVVESVRALLQLRYPQHEVVVVNDGSKDKTMHVLRQAFALEPVPFDIRFDLPCKPIRTVYRSGLYKKLVVIDKENGGKSDGLNCGVNAARYPLVCAIDADTLILPDALLRLVRPFLSDVDVVGVGGTICLANGCKIEKGELVEMALPKSWLARYQVVEYLRAFLVGRLGWDRMGGNLIISGAFGLFRRNAIVAAGGYAHDSIGEDMELVTRLRHQVPSWLQGRAIQHLPDPVSFTEAPETVKILGNQRDRWQRGLADTLWRHRRMAFNPRYGAVGVVVMPFYFLFELVGPLVEMLGYLWFFVTALAGVIDPWFAGIFLLLAVLIGFLLSLGSIFLEELTLSFYRNRGDLMRLIFIALVENVGYRQMVLWFRLRGLYKYLRGEKKWGRMTRMGFGGAAAQVRQSRLLPILVTGLIAALVAMPVVWLVKPRPEAKAVVLSKTVPFENSREHGWIMWLLSQAKAQPMVSKLLWDNASDYIGYDPVTRKYRQLAAADLSNKNLLLIADSYGVYRDDFDAFPRPVAHLEFSQRIHGGMYPQEVEAIEAFVRGGGRLYGEFNTYATPTPYPVRLRLEKLFNLKWTGWAGRRVDNFADNREIAQWVQKRWAEQTRRPYDLAGPGILLIHEDGRVICLQQDLDITANPLTLHIDQRQIPFAYWFDINLPTEVTEVRAEFTINTLPSGDSLLRQFGVVKHFPAIVYDDAFSHMYIAGDMADGPEALGPPWLWGLPTLRQGMASVGVMPEEARLLWQVYAPLLLKMIEARKVQ
;
A
#
# COMPACT_ATOMS: atom_id res chain seq x y z
N MET A 1 17.80 -5.56 -2.39
CA MET A 1 17.19 -4.24 -2.07
C MET A 1 15.67 -4.35 -1.95
N VAL A 2 14.99 -4.97 -2.92
CA VAL A 2 13.54 -5.22 -2.90
C VAL A 2 13.10 -5.97 -1.64
N ASP A 3 13.79 -7.05 -1.26
CA ASP A 3 13.44 -7.87 -0.09
C ASP A 3 13.55 -7.09 1.23
N ILE A 4 14.60 -6.27 1.36
CA ILE A 4 14.79 -5.40 2.52
C ILE A 4 13.62 -4.42 2.64
N LEU A 5 13.21 -3.80 1.53
CA LEU A 5 12.09 -2.87 1.54
C LEU A 5 10.76 -3.57 1.86
N ASN A 6 10.54 -4.78 1.34
CA ASN A 6 9.36 -5.60 1.65
C ASN A 6 9.30 -5.97 3.13
N ILE A 7 10.43 -6.36 3.73
CA ILE A 7 10.52 -6.64 5.17
C ILE A 7 10.23 -5.39 5.98
N LEU A 8 10.77 -4.23 5.60
CA LEU A 8 10.52 -2.96 6.30
C LEU A 8 9.04 -2.56 6.24
N VAL A 9 8.40 -2.70 5.08
CA VAL A 9 6.95 -2.44 4.92
C VAL A 9 6.12 -3.41 5.78
N LEU A 10 6.49 -4.69 5.80
CA LEU A 10 5.82 -5.68 6.63
C LEU A 10 5.98 -5.39 8.12
N LEU A 11 7.19 -5.06 8.58
CA LEU A 11 7.45 -4.67 9.97
C LEU A 11 6.67 -3.42 10.36
N TYR A 12 6.60 -2.43 9.47
CA TYR A 12 5.78 -1.23 9.68
C TYR A 12 4.30 -1.58 9.80
N PHE A 13 3.77 -2.40 8.89
CA PHE A 13 2.38 -2.85 8.89
C PHE A 13 2.01 -3.64 10.16
N VAL A 14 2.86 -4.60 10.56
CA VAL A 14 2.68 -5.40 11.77
C VAL A 14 2.73 -4.52 13.01
N SER A 15 3.70 -3.60 13.10
CA SER A 15 3.84 -2.70 14.24
C SER A 15 2.65 -1.75 14.37
N LEU A 16 2.19 -1.18 13.25
CA LEU A 16 0.98 -0.34 13.21
C LEU A 16 -0.26 -1.12 13.68
N THR A 17 -0.42 -2.33 13.15
CA THR A 17 -1.55 -3.22 13.47
C THR A 17 -1.54 -3.61 14.95
N ALA A 18 -0.39 -4.04 15.47
CA ALA A 18 -0.22 -4.38 16.88
C ALA A 18 -0.54 -3.17 17.79
N GLY A 19 -0.11 -1.96 17.41
CA GLY A 19 -0.43 -0.73 18.12
C GLY A 19 -1.93 -0.43 18.17
N TYR A 20 -2.64 -0.53 17.04
CA TYR A 20 -4.10 -0.34 17.03
C TYR A 20 -4.87 -1.43 17.77
N ILE A 21 -4.41 -2.69 17.72
CA ILE A 21 -4.98 -3.78 18.53
C ILE A 21 -4.77 -3.49 20.02
N ALA A 22 -3.58 -3.07 20.43
CA ALA A 22 -3.30 -2.70 21.82
C ALA A 22 -4.20 -1.55 22.28
N LEU A 23 -4.40 -0.52 21.44
CA LEU A 23 -5.33 0.57 21.72
C LEU A 23 -6.78 0.08 21.86
N PHE A 24 -7.22 -0.81 20.96
CA PHE A 24 -8.56 -1.40 21.03
C PHE A 24 -8.79 -2.20 22.30
N VAL A 25 -7.84 -3.06 22.67
CA VAL A 25 -7.91 -3.84 23.92
C VAL A 25 -7.92 -2.91 25.13
N ALA A 26 -7.04 -1.90 25.16
CA ALA A 26 -7.00 -0.90 26.22
C ALA A 26 -8.32 -0.12 26.34
N ALA A 27 -8.93 0.23 25.20
CA ALA A 27 -10.23 0.88 25.15
C ALA A 27 -11.36 -0.01 25.68
N VAL A 28 -11.42 -1.28 25.29
CA VAL A 28 -12.40 -2.25 25.83
C VAL A 28 -12.30 -2.35 27.35
N VAL A 29 -11.07 -2.46 27.88
CA VAL A 29 -10.82 -2.47 29.33
C VAL A 29 -11.28 -1.15 29.97
N GLY A 30 -11.00 -0.01 29.33
CA GLY A 30 -11.47 1.31 29.77
C GLY A 30 -12.99 1.39 29.85
N VAL A 31 -13.71 0.92 28.83
CA VAL A 31 -15.19 0.88 28.82
C VAL A 31 -15.73 0.02 29.95
N ILE A 32 -15.16 -1.18 30.17
CA ILE A 32 -15.60 -2.09 31.24
C ILE A 32 -15.40 -1.44 32.61
N HIS A 33 -14.27 -0.75 32.82
CA HIS A 33 -13.99 -0.05 34.07
C HIS A 33 -14.99 1.10 34.32
N VAL A 34 -15.19 1.96 33.33
CA VAL A 34 -16.15 3.09 33.43
C VAL A 34 -17.57 2.59 33.68
N ARG A 35 -17.99 1.48 33.04
CA ARG A 35 -19.30 0.87 33.30
C ARG A 35 -19.46 0.40 34.74
N ARG A 36 -18.46 -0.29 35.30
CA ARG A 36 -18.48 -0.73 36.71
C ARG A 36 -18.53 0.45 37.67
N ASP A 37 -17.79 1.52 37.38
CA ASP A 37 -17.79 2.73 38.21
C ASP A 37 -19.14 3.47 38.14
N LEU A 38 -19.78 3.46 36.97
CA LEU A 38 -21.13 4.01 36.76
C LEU A 38 -22.21 3.23 37.51
N GLU A 39 -22.12 1.91 37.57
CA GLU A 39 -23.04 1.06 38.35
C GLU A 39 -22.98 1.37 39.86
N GLY A 40 -21.84 1.87 40.37
CA GLY A 40 -21.66 2.29 41.76
C GLY A 40 -21.92 3.78 42.06
N SER A 41 -21.95 4.66 41.05
CA SER A 41 -22.00 6.12 41.20
C SER A 41 -22.98 6.79 40.24
N ALA A 42 -24.28 6.79 40.58
CA ALA A 42 -25.31 7.43 39.75
C ALA A 42 -25.08 8.96 39.63
N PRO A 43 -25.27 9.58 38.44
CA PRO A 43 -25.16 11.03 38.25
C PRO A 43 -26.04 11.85 39.22
N GLU A 44 -27.18 11.28 39.62
CA GLU A 44 -28.10 11.86 40.60
C GLU A 44 -27.46 12.04 41.98
N SER A 45 -26.54 11.15 42.37
CA SER A 45 -25.79 11.26 43.63
C SER A 45 -24.81 12.43 43.64
N ILE A 46 -24.29 12.85 42.49
CA ILE A 46 -23.40 14.01 42.34
C ILE A 46 -24.20 15.30 42.42
N SER A 47 -25.37 15.34 41.75
CA SER A 47 -26.32 16.46 41.85
C SER A 47 -26.82 16.67 43.28
N ALA A 48 -27.05 15.58 44.04
CA ALA A 48 -27.45 15.64 45.45
C ALA A 48 -26.34 16.20 46.37
N ARG A 49 -25.06 16.06 45.99
CA ARG A 49 -23.90 16.60 46.72
C ARG A 49 -23.63 18.07 46.40
N GLY A 50 -24.63 18.88 46.02
CA GLY A 50 -24.49 20.22 45.44
C GLY A 50 -23.49 21.22 46.07
N ARG A 51 -23.07 21.03 47.34
CA ARG A 51 -21.99 21.83 47.99
C ARG A 51 -20.57 21.29 47.83
N ALA A 52 -20.40 20.02 47.44
CA ALA A 52 -19.10 19.35 47.26
C ALA A 52 -18.66 19.27 45.78
N THR A 53 -19.45 19.82 44.84
CA THR A 53 -19.09 19.89 43.42
C THR A 53 -18.31 21.18 43.12
N LEU A 54 -17.23 21.08 42.35
CA LEU A 54 -16.42 22.23 41.97
C LEU A 54 -17.14 23.08 40.90
N PRO A 55 -17.30 24.40 41.08
CA PRO A 55 -18.01 25.21 40.11
C PRO A 55 -17.21 25.35 38.80
N ILE A 56 -17.92 25.55 37.68
CA ILE A 56 -17.35 25.53 36.32
C ILE A 56 -17.61 26.84 35.57
N SER A 57 -16.57 27.43 34.98
CA SER A 57 -16.68 28.53 34.02
C SER A 57 -16.63 27.98 32.59
N ILE A 58 -17.71 28.11 31.83
CA ILE A 58 -17.78 27.68 30.44
C ILE A 58 -17.31 28.83 29.55
N LEU A 59 -16.29 28.60 28.72
CA LEU A 59 -15.72 29.58 27.79
C LEU A 59 -16.17 29.26 26.38
N CYS A 60 -16.81 30.23 25.74
CA CYS A 60 -17.33 30.10 24.38
C CYS A 60 -16.78 31.24 23.51
N PRO A 61 -15.65 31.03 22.79
CA PRO A 61 -15.13 32.02 21.84
C PRO A 61 -16.01 32.05 20.59
N ALA A 62 -16.39 33.25 20.14
CA ALA A 62 -17.26 33.48 18.99
C ALA A 62 -16.62 34.48 18.01
N PHE A 63 -16.62 34.14 16.71
CA PHE A 63 -16.19 35.02 15.64
C PHE A 63 -17.03 34.81 14.37
N ASN A 64 -17.84 35.79 14.02
CA ASN A 64 -18.81 35.72 12.92
C ASN A 64 -19.82 34.57 13.04
N GLU A 65 -20.50 34.49 14.19
CA GLU A 65 -21.44 33.43 14.55
C GLU A 65 -22.89 33.95 14.67
N GLU A 66 -23.26 35.02 13.95
CA GLU A 66 -24.58 35.67 14.10
C GLU A 66 -25.78 34.74 13.90
N LYS A 67 -25.59 33.63 13.18
CA LYS A 67 -26.66 32.66 12.84
C LYS A 67 -26.93 31.63 13.94
N THR A 68 -25.95 31.34 14.79
CA THR A 68 -25.94 30.16 15.68
C THR A 68 -25.73 30.56 17.14
N VAL A 69 -24.99 31.65 17.40
CA VAL A 69 -24.51 32.02 18.74
C VAL A 69 -25.61 32.15 19.79
N VAL A 70 -26.79 32.67 19.42
CA VAL A 70 -27.91 32.85 20.38
C VAL A 70 -28.45 31.51 20.86
N GLU A 71 -28.60 30.54 19.96
CA GLU A 71 -29.09 29.20 20.28
C GLU A 71 -28.05 28.45 21.12
N SER A 72 -26.77 28.52 20.73
CA SER A 72 -25.67 27.91 21.48
C SER A 72 -25.56 28.45 22.91
N VAL A 73 -25.66 29.77 23.10
CA VAL A 73 -25.63 30.38 24.44
C VAL A 73 -26.84 29.98 25.27
N ARG A 74 -28.04 29.87 24.68
CA ARG A 74 -29.23 29.37 25.38
C ARG A 74 -29.05 27.93 25.85
N ALA A 75 -28.51 27.05 25.00
CA ALA A 75 -28.22 25.66 25.35
C ALA A 75 -27.23 25.57 26.53
N LEU A 76 -26.15 26.35 26.49
CA LEU A 76 -25.17 26.43 27.60
C LEU A 76 -25.76 26.92 28.92
N LEU A 77 -26.71 27.85 28.86
CA LEU A 77 -27.42 28.35 30.04
C LEU A 77 -28.40 27.32 30.62
N GLN A 78 -28.87 26.35 29.84
CA GLN A 78 -29.85 25.33 30.27
C GLN A 78 -29.21 24.05 30.82
N LEU A 79 -27.88 23.92 30.78
CA LEU A 79 -27.17 22.76 31.31
C LEU A 79 -27.49 22.49 32.78
N ARG A 80 -27.63 21.20 33.12
CA ARG A 80 -27.92 20.74 34.47
C ARG A 80 -26.61 20.59 35.24
N TYR A 81 -26.20 21.66 35.92
CA TYR A 81 -25.05 21.65 36.80
C TYR A 81 -25.29 22.56 38.02
N PRO A 82 -24.87 22.18 39.25
CA PRO A 82 -25.20 22.93 40.46
C PRO A 82 -24.74 24.39 40.43
N GLN A 83 -23.51 24.64 39.96
CA GLN A 83 -22.95 25.99 39.89
C GLN A 83 -22.05 26.16 38.67
N HIS A 84 -22.54 26.87 37.66
CA HIS A 84 -21.77 27.23 36.48
C HIS A 84 -22.03 28.66 36.01
N GLU A 85 -21.09 29.19 35.23
CA GLU A 85 -21.25 30.42 34.46
C GLU A 85 -20.91 30.20 32.99
N VAL A 86 -21.39 31.11 32.15
CA VAL A 86 -21.10 31.14 30.71
C VAL A 86 -20.41 32.45 30.39
N VAL A 87 -19.18 32.37 29.88
CA VAL A 87 -18.36 33.49 29.42
C VAL A 87 -18.23 33.39 27.91
N VAL A 88 -18.97 34.23 27.20
CA VAL A 88 -18.90 34.33 25.73
C VAL A 88 -17.87 35.39 25.36
N VAL A 89 -16.91 35.04 24.52
CA VAL A 89 -15.86 35.97 24.08
C VAL A 89 -16.06 36.29 22.60
N ASN A 90 -16.63 37.45 22.30
CA ASN A 90 -16.74 37.97 20.94
C ASN A 90 -15.38 38.48 20.47
N ASP A 91 -14.69 37.69 19.65
CA ASP A 91 -13.32 37.94 19.21
C ASP A 91 -13.26 38.89 18.00
N GLY A 92 -13.84 40.08 18.14
CA GLY A 92 -13.82 41.11 17.10
C GLY A 92 -14.59 40.73 15.83
N SER A 93 -15.77 40.11 15.99
CA SER A 93 -16.67 39.76 14.88
C SER A 93 -16.95 40.95 13.97
N LYS A 94 -17.03 40.67 12.67
CA LYS A 94 -17.32 41.64 11.60
C LYS A 94 -18.80 41.63 11.17
N ASP A 95 -19.54 40.60 11.55
CA ASP A 95 -20.98 40.47 11.32
C ASP A 95 -21.80 41.01 12.51
N LYS A 96 -23.09 40.66 12.59
CA LYS A 96 -23.98 41.15 13.66
C LYS A 96 -23.94 40.29 14.93
N THR A 97 -22.92 39.45 15.16
CA THR A 97 -22.81 38.56 16.33
C THR A 97 -23.05 39.30 17.66
N MET A 98 -22.34 40.40 17.90
CA MET A 98 -22.52 41.16 19.15
C MET A 98 -23.91 41.80 19.24
N HIS A 99 -24.46 42.26 18.12
CA HIS A 99 -25.80 42.88 18.09
C HIS A 99 -26.90 41.87 18.48
N VAL A 100 -26.88 40.67 17.89
CA VAL A 100 -27.86 39.62 18.21
C VAL A 100 -27.72 39.13 19.66
N LEU A 101 -26.49 39.05 20.18
CA LEU A 101 -26.25 38.72 21.60
C LEU A 101 -26.83 39.79 22.53
N ARG A 102 -26.61 41.07 22.23
CA ARG A 102 -27.16 42.18 23.05
C ARG A 102 -28.67 42.16 23.09
N GLN A 103 -29.31 41.97 21.94
CA GLN A 103 -30.77 41.93 21.83
C GLN A 103 -31.36 40.71 22.53
N ALA A 104 -30.79 39.52 22.31
CA ALA A 104 -31.36 38.27 22.83
C ALA A 104 -31.24 38.10 24.35
N PHE A 105 -30.22 38.70 24.97
CA PHE A 105 -29.91 38.50 26.39
C PHE A 105 -29.97 39.77 27.23
N ALA A 106 -30.48 40.88 26.69
CA ALA A 106 -30.54 42.19 27.35
C ALA A 106 -29.20 42.54 28.02
N LEU A 107 -28.14 42.61 27.21
CA LEU A 107 -26.77 42.81 27.69
C LEU A 107 -26.49 44.27 28.01
N GLU A 108 -26.04 44.52 29.23
CA GLU A 108 -25.67 45.85 29.74
C GLU A 108 -24.16 45.91 30.02
N PRO A 109 -23.48 47.01 29.67
CA PRO A 109 -22.06 47.18 29.96
C PRO A 109 -21.85 47.27 31.47
N VAL A 110 -20.84 46.57 31.98
CA VAL A 110 -20.52 46.58 33.41
C VAL A 110 -19.02 46.77 33.63
N PRO A 111 -18.59 47.49 34.68
CA PRO A 111 -17.23 47.38 35.16
C PRO A 111 -17.01 45.95 35.66
N PHE A 112 -16.06 45.24 35.05
CA PHE A 112 -15.76 43.85 35.39
C PHE A 112 -14.28 43.73 35.69
N ASP A 113 -13.96 43.26 36.89
CA ASP A 113 -12.58 43.06 37.31
C ASP A 113 -12.03 41.76 36.69
N ILE A 114 -11.17 41.90 35.69
CA ILE A 114 -10.55 40.78 34.96
C ILE A 114 -9.11 40.62 35.43
N ARG A 115 -8.74 39.38 35.78
CA ARG A 115 -7.36 39.04 36.10
C ARG A 115 -6.59 38.78 34.81
N PHE A 116 -5.60 39.60 34.51
CA PHE A 116 -4.75 39.43 33.32
C PHE A 116 -3.58 38.47 33.61
N ASP A 117 -3.90 37.23 33.99
CA ASP A 117 -2.89 36.18 34.22
C ASP A 117 -2.24 35.71 32.91
N LEU A 118 -2.97 35.83 31.80
CA LEU A 118 -2.56 35.43 30.46
C LEU A 118 -2.61 36.59 29.47
N PRO A 119 -1.73 36.61 28.44
CA PRO A 119 -1.81 37.60 27.39
C PRO A 119 -3.09 37.42 26.55
N CYS A 120 -3.80 38.50 26.29
CA CYS A 120 -4.87 38.57 25.30
C CYS A 120 -4.92 39.96 24.64
N LYS A 121 -5.55 40.05 23.47
CA LYS A 121 -5.80 41.34 22.82
C LYS A 121 -6.73 42.24 23.66
N PRO A 122 -6.65 43.58 23.48
CA PRO A 122 -7.42 44.53 24.27
C PRO A 122 -8.93 44.22 24.29
N ILE A 123 -9.50 44.25 25.49
CA ILE A 123 -10.94 44.15 25.73
C ILE A 123 -11.56 45.53 25.51
N ARG A 124 -12.61 45.59 24.69
CA ARG A 124 -13.35 46.83 24.39
C ARG A 124 -14.37 47.12 25.48
N THR A 125 -15.24 46.15 25.75
CA THR A 125 -16.32 46.26 26.74
C THR A 125 -16.65 44.88 27.30
N VAL A 126 -16.98 44.80 28.59
CA VAL A 126 -17.58 43.62 29.21
C VAL A 126 -19.05 43.88 29.47
N TYR A 127 -19.88 42.91 29.13
CA TYR A 127 -21.32 42.96 29.29
C TYR A 127 -21.80 41.88 30.24
N ARG A 128 -22.88 42.19 30.97
CA ARG A 128 -23.63 41.23 31.77
C ARG A 128 -25.07 41.18 31.30
N SER A 129 -25.67 40.00 31.30
CA SER A 129 -27.08 39.86 30.96
C SER A 129 -27.98 40.29 32.12
N GLY A 130 -28.95 41.17 31.83
CA GLY A 130 -30.03 41.50 32.76
C GLY A 130 -31.00 40.34 32.99
N LEU A 131 -31.11 39.41 32.03
CA LEU A 131 -31.98 38.22 32.11
C LEU A 131 -31.31 37.04 32.82
N TYR A 132 -30.01 36.83 32.59
CA TYR A 132 -29.28 35.67 33.08
C TYR A 132 -28.02 36.09 33.84
N LYS A 133 -28.08 36.14 35.18
CA LYS A 133 -26.95 36.58 36.05
C LYS A 133 -25.64 35.80 35.86
N LYS A 134 -25.73 34.59 35.31
CA LYS A 134 -24.63 33.66 35.02
C LYS A 134 -24.01 33.82 33.61
N LEU A 135 -24.52 34.75 32.78
CA LEU A 135 -23.97 35.07 31.47
C LEU A 135 -23.12 36.34 31.52
N VAL A 136 -21.88 36.23 31.08
CA VAL A 136 -20.94 37.33 30.82
C VAL A 136 -20.55 37.29 29.35
N VAL A 137 -20.54 38.44 28.69
CA VAL A 137 -20.11 38.55 27.29
C VAL A 137 -18.99 39.59 27.20
N ILE A 138 -17.86 39.21 26.61
CA ILE A 138 -16.69 40.06 26.46
C ILE A 138 -16.55 40.41 24.98
N ASP A 139 -16.53 41.71 24.67
CA ASP A 139 -16.18 42.20 23.34
C ASP A 139 -14.73 42.67 23.33
N LYS A 140 -13.93 42.18 22.38
CA LYS A 140 -12.49 42.46 22.29
C LYS A 140 -12.03 42.62 20.84
N GLU A 141 -10.81 43.10 20.64
CA GLU A 141 -10.17 43.10 19.32
C GLU A 141 -9.86 41.68 18.84
N ASN A 142 -9.92 41.41 17.54
CA ASN A 142 -9.68 40.06 17.01
C ASN A 142 -8.24 39.57 17.28
N GLY A 143 -8.11 38.41 17.92
CA GLY A 143 -6.83 37.76 18.20
C GLY A 143 -6.77 36.28 17.80
N GLY A 144 -7.87 35.72 17.27
CA GLY A 144 -8.02 34.31 16.98
C GLY A 144 -8.51 33.49 18.18
N LYS A 145 -8.86 32.22 17.93
CA LYS A 145 -9.47 31.33 18.92
C LYS A 145 -8.65 31.20 20.21
N SER A 146 -7.34 30.98 20.12
CA SER A 146 -6.44 30.88 21.29
C SER A 146 -6.47 32.14 22.15
N ASP A 147 -6.50 33.32 21.53
CA ASP A 147 -6.55 34.61 22.23
C ASP A 147 -7.90 34.85 22.91
N GLY A 148 -8.99 34.48 22.23
CA GLY A 148 -10.34 34.47 22.80
C GLY A 148 -10.44 33.55 24.02
N LEU A 149 -9.85 32.35 23.95
CA LEU A 149 -9.81 31.41 25.08
C LEU A 149 -8.97 31.94 26.24
N ASN A 150 -7.79 32.52 26.00
CA ASN A 150 -6.98 33.15 27.05
C ASN A 150 -7.74 34.30 27.74
N CYS A 151 -8.44 35.13 26.96
CA CYS A 151 -9.32 36.17 27.50
C CYS A 151 -10.45 35.57 28.36
N GLY A 152 -11.02 34.45 27.94
CA GLY A 152 -12.03 33.73 28.72
C GLY A 152 -11.46 33.19 30.05
N VAL A 153 -10.25 32.62 30.04
CA VAL A 153 -9.57 32.13 31.26
C VAL A 153 -9.29 33.27 32.24
N ASN A 154 -8.87 34.43 31.73
CA ASN A 154 -8.66 35.64 32.52
C ASN A 154 -9.95 36.10 33.24
N ALA A 155 -11.09 36.03 32.54
CA ALA A 155 -12.39 36.42 33.08
C ALA A 155 -13.12 35.34 33.89
N ALA A 156 -12.65 34.08 33.83
CA ALA A 156 -13.26 32.97 34.53
C ALA A 156 -13.16 33.14 36.06
N ARG A 157 -14.30 33.01 36.76
CA ARG A 157 -14.38 33.14 38.22
C ARG A 157 -14.11 31.84 38.96
N TYR A 158 -14.27 30.69 38.30
CA TYR A 158 -14.25 29.40 38.95
C TYR A 158 -12.94 28.61 38.70
N PRO A 159 -12.59 27.65 39.59
CA PRO A 159 -11.34 26.90 39.48
C PRO A 159 -11.31 25.92 38.32
N LEU A 160 -12.47 25.50 37.80
CA LEU A 160 -12.58 24.66 36.61
C LEU A 160 -13.07 25.48 35.42
N VAL A 161 -12.44 25.27 34.27
CA VAL A 161 -12.72 25.98 33.02
C VAL A 161 -13.06 24.95 31.95
N CYS A 162 -14.24 25.09 31.35
CA CYS A 162 -14.69 24.26 30.25
C CYS A 162 -14.54 25.05 28.94
N ALA A 163 -13.65 24.62 28.05
CA ALA A 163 -13.57 25.18 26.69
C ALA A 163 -14.60 24.46 25.80
N ILE A 164 -15.46 25.23 25.14
CA ILE A 164 -16.44 24.74 24.17
C ILE A 164 -16.43 25.62 22.93
N ASP A 165 -16.58 25.02 21.75
CA ASP A 165 -16.76 25.79 20.51
C ASP A 165 -18.20 26.37 20.44
N ALA A 166 -18.35 27.54 19.82
CA ALA A 166 -19.65 28.20 19.69
C ALA A 166 -20.67 27.41 18.84
N ASP A 167 -20.21 26.44 18.04
CA ASP A 167 -21.02 25.55 17.19
C ASP A 167 -21.18 24.13 17.78
N THR A 168 -20.94 23.97 19.08
CA THR A 168 -21.03 22.68 19.77
C THR A 168 -22.17 22.65 20.79
N LEU A 169 -23.00 21.61 20.71
CA LEU A 169 -24.05 21.32 21.67
C LEU A 169 -23.59 20.20 22.60
N ILE A 170 -23.84 20.30 23.90
CA ILE A 170 -23.51 19.22 24.85
C ILE A 170 -24.77 18.71 25.53
N LEU A 171 -24.78 17.43 25.90
CA LEU A 171 -25.94 16.86 26.60
C LEU A 171 -26.18 17.58 27.94
N PRO A 172 -27.45 17.70 28.40
CA PRO A 172 -27.78 18.46 29.61
C PRO A 172 -27.02 18.02 30.87
N ASP A 173 -26.68 16.73 30.98
CA ASP A 173 -25.94 16.12 32.10
C ASP A 173 -24.43 15.94 31.82
N ALA A 174 -23.92 16.40 30.67
CA ALA A 174 -22.54 16.15 30.25
C ALA A 174 -21.52 16.73 31.24
N LEU A 175 -21.78 17.91 31.82
CA LEU A 175 -20.89 18.52 32.82
C LEU A 175 -20.84 17.74 34.14
N LEU A 176 -21.98 17.15 34.56
CA LEU A 176 -22.03 16.28 35.76
C LEU A 176 -21.15 15.05 35.58
N ARG A 177 -21.13 14.50 34.36
CA ARG A 177 -20.27 13.36 34.01
C ARG A 177 -18.80 13.76 33.90
N LEU A 178 -18.52 14.90 33.26
CA LEU A 178 -17.16 15.35 32.97
C LEU A 178 -16.37 15.78 34.21
N VAL A 179 -17.06 16.25 35.27
CA VAL A 179 -16.39 16.68 36.51
C VAL A 179 -15.90 15.51 37.39
N ARG A 180 -16.43 14.29 37.20
CA ARG A 180 -16.18 13.14 38.10
C ARG A 180 -14.71 12.90 38.44
N PRO A 181 -13.76 12.89 37.48
CA PRO A 181 -12.35 12.65 37.80
C PRO A 181 -11.76 13.70 38.74
N PHE A 182 -12.21 14.96 38.65
CA PHE A 182 -11.75 16.04 39.54
C PHE A 182 -12.27 15.92 40.98
N LEU A 183 -13.36 15.17 41.19
CA LEU A 183 -13.92 14.91 42.51
C LEU A 183 -13.22 13.74 43.21
N SER A 184 -12.83 12.72 42.44
CA SER A 184 -12.13 11.54 42.95
C SER A 184 -10.63 11.77 43.09
N ASP A 185 -10.05 12.67 42.30
CA ASP A 185 -8.60 12.88 42.22
C ASP A 185 -8.24 14.36 42.05
N VAL A 186 -7.57 14.91 43.07
CA VAL A 186 -7.16 16.31 43.10
C VAL A 186 -6.07 16.63 42.08
N ASP A 187 -5.29 15.63 41.65
CA ASP A 187 -4.15 15.79 40.75
C ASP A 187 -4.54 15.83 39.26
N VAL A 188 -5.80 15.55 38.92
CA VAL A 188 -6.31 15.66 37.55
C VAL A 188 -6.28 17.12 37.11
N VAL A 189 -5.64 17.38 35.96
CA VAL A 189 -5.48 18.72 35.39
C VAL A 189 -6.43 18.98 34.23
N GLY A 190 -6.84 17.93 33.50
CA GLY A 190 -7.70 18.05 32.32
C GLY A 190 -8.48 16.78 32.03
N VAL A 191 -9.73 16.93 31.59
CA VAL A 191 -10.61 15.83 31.19
C VAL A 191 -11.29 16.17 29.87
N GLY A 192 -11.22 15.28 28.89
CA GLY A 192 -11.96 15.39 27.63
C GLY A 192 -13.20 14.51 27.58
N GLY A 193 -14.20 14.94 26.83
CA GLY A 193 -15.39 14.13 26.51
C GLY A 193 -15.43 13.66 25.06
N THR A 194 -16.38 12.77 24.77
CA THR A 194 -16.60 12.21 23.43
C THR A 194 -17.29 13.24 22.52
N ILE A 195 -16.88 13.27 21.26
CA ILE A 195 -17.53 14.08 20.23
C ILE A 195 -18.27 13.18 19.25
N CYS A 196 -19.55 13.48 19.10
CA CYS A 196 -20.45 12.91 18.11
C CYS A 196 -20.81 13.97 17.06
N LEU A 197 -21.43 13.52 15.97
CA LEU A 197 -21.79 14.39 14.86
C LEU A 197 -23.25 14.82 14.98
N ALA A 198 -23.49 16.14 14.88
CA ALA A 198 -24.82 16.72 14.86
C ALA A 198 -25.55 16.50 13.53
N ASN A 199 -24.83 16.19 12.44
CA ASN A 199 -25.41 16.04 11.11
C ASN A 199 -26.51 14.98 11.07
N GLY A 200 -27.70 15.35 10.62
CA GLY A 200 -28.86 14.46 10.54
C GLY A 200 -29.66 14.33 11.82
N CYS A 201 -29.13 14.77 12.97
CA CYS A 201 -29.88 14.82 14.21
C CYS A 201 -30.95 15.91 14.18
N LYS A 202 -32.04 15.71 14.93
CA LYS A 202 -33.09 16.70 15.11
C LYS A 202 -32.78 17.55 16.35
N ILE A 203 -32.53 18.83 16.12
CA ILE A 203 -32.23 19.81 17.17
C ILE A 203 -33.38 20.81 17.21
N GLU A 204 -34.00 20.98 18.37
CA GLU A 204 -35.05 21.97 18.58
C GLU A 204 -34.69 22.86 19.77
N LYS A 205 -34.72 24.18 19.57
CA LYS A 205 -34.43 25.19 20.62
C LYS A 205 -33.09 25.00 21.35
N GLY A 206 -32.07 24.44 20.67
CA GLY A 206 -30.75 24.17 21.24
C GLY A 206 -30.63 22.87 22.01
N GLU A 207 -31.70 22.05 22.04
CA GLU A 207 -31.68 20.71 22.62
C GLU A 207 -31.71 19.64 21.53
N LEU A 208 -30.97 18.57 21.76
CA LEU A 208 -30.97 17.39 20.90
C LEU A 208 -32.21 16.55 21.21
N VAL A 209 -33.15 16.50 20.26
CA VAL A 209 -34.43 15.80 20.42
C VAL A 209 -34.34 14.36 19.93
N GLU A 210 -33.70 14.16 18.78
CA GLU A 210 -33.58 12.84 18.16
C GLU A 210 -32.21 12.68 17.51
N MET A 211 -31.53 11.58 17.81
CA MET A 211 -30.29 11.22 17.14
C MET A 211 -30.59 10.40 15.90
N ALA A 212 -29.93 10.75 14.79
CA ALA A 212 -30.06 10.01 13.55
C ALA A 212 -28.75 10.03 12.75
N LEU A 213 -28.56 9.00 11.93
CA LEU A 213 -27.41 8.92 11.04
C LEU A 213 -27.50 10.03 9.96
N PRO A 214 -26.39 10.71 9.61
CA PRO A 214 -26.39 11.72 8.56
C PRO A 214 -26.92 11.18 7.23
N LYS A 215 -27.53 12.04 6.41
CA LYS A 215 -27.93 11.66 5.03
C LYS A 215 -26.74 11.62 4.07
N SER A 216 -25.76 12.50 4.27
CA SER A 216 -24.56 12.59 3.45
C SER A 216 -23.62 11.41 3.69
N TRP A 217 -23.17 10.75 2.61
CA TRP A 217 -22.13 9.72 2.67
C TRP A 217 -20.83 10.22 3.30
N LEU A 218 -20.46 11.48 3.05
CA LEU A 218 -19.23 12.05 3.61
C LEU A 218 -19.30 12.19 5.13
N ALA A 219 -20.45 12.63 5.65
CA ALA A 219 -20.68 12.72 7.09
C ALA A 219 -20.77 11.32 7.72
N ARG A 220 -21.37 10.34 7.02
CA ARG A 220 -21.41 8.93 7.45
C ARG A 220 -20.05 8.30 7.65
N TYR A 221 -19.11 8.49 6.71
CA TYR A 221 -17.73 8.04 6.90
C TYR A 221 -17.09 8.66 8.15
N GLN A 222 -17.35 9.95 8.38
CA GLN A 222 -16.83 10.67 9.53
C GLN A 222 -17.44 10.18 10.86
N VAL A 223 -18.67 9.65 10.88
CA VAL A 223 -19.22 8.99 12.08
C VAL A 223 -18.29 7.85 12.50
N VAL A 224 -18.00 6.91 11.60
CA VAL A 224 -17.12 5.76 11.89
C VAL A 224 -15.70 6.23 12.24
N GLU A 225 -15.18 7.24 11.54
CA GLU A 225 -13.88 7.82 11.85
C GLU A 225 -13.82 8.42 13.28
N TYR A 226 -14.84 9.16 13.69
CA TYR A 226 -14.92 9.76 15.02
C TYR A 226 -15.10 8.70 16.11
N LEU A 227 -15.95 7.70 15.89
CA LEU A 227 -16.09 6.57 16.83
C LEU A 227 -14.75 5.88 17.06
N ARG A 228 -14.00 5.60 15.99
CA ARG A 228 -12.65 5.04 16.09
C ARG A 228 -11.69 6.01 16.79
N ALA A 229 -11.71 7.31 16.48
CA ALA A 229 -10.81 8.28 17.09
C ALA A 229 -11.04 8.44 18.61
N PHE A 230 -12.30 8.54 19.05
CA PHE A 230 -12.65 8.80 20.45
C PHE A 230 -12.75 7.51 21.28
N LEU A 231 -13.53 6.52 20.83
CA LEU A 231 -13.79 5.32 21.62
C LEU A 231 -12.66 4.30 21.56
N VAL A 232 -11.87 4.26 20.49
CA VAL A 232 -10.68 3.41 20.41
C VAL A 232 -9.42 4.22 20.72
N GLY A 233 -9.19 5.31 19.99
CA GLY A 233 -7.97 6.12 20.13
C GLY A 233 -7.84 6.81 21.49
N ARG A 234 -8.74 7.76 21.80
CA ARG A 234 -8.65 8.55 23.05
C ARG A 234 -8.78 7.69 24.29
N LEU A 235 -9.74 6.79 24.32
CA LEU A 235 -9.94 5.89 25.45
C LEU A 235 -8.80 4.87 25.61
N GLY A 236 -8.27 4.35 24.50
CA GLY A 236 -7.12 3.44 24.53
C GLY A 236 -5.85 4.12 25.06
N TRP A 237 -5.57 5.34 24.58
CA TRP A 237 -4.47 6.15 25.10
C TRP A 237 -4.71 6.57 26.55
N ASP A 238 -5.95 6.87 26.93
CA ASP A 238 -6.31 7.18 28.31
C ASP A 238 -5.89 6.09 29.27
N ARG A 239 -6.25 4.85 28.94
CA ARG A 239 -5.96 3.69 29.79
C ARG A 239 -4.47 3.42 29.95
N MET A 240 -3.66 3.88 28.99
CA MET A 240 -2.19 3.82 29.03
C MET A 240 -1.55 5.09 29.62
N GLY A 241 -2.34 6.08 30.04
CA GLY A 241 -1.86 7.37 30.54
C GLY A 241 -1.24 8.27 29.46
N GLY A 242 -1.60 8.02 28.21
CA GLY A 242 -0.96 8.52 27.01
C GLY A 242 -1.67 9.68 26.29
N ASN A 243 -2.77 10.20 26.83
CA ASN A 243 -3.56 11.20 26.11
C ASN A 243 -2.79 12.50 25.81
N LEU A 244 -2.60 12.79 24.52
CA LEU A 244 -1.94 14.01 24.04
C LEU A 244 -2.93 15.09 23.59
N ILE A 245 -4.23 14.79 23.55
CA ILE A 245 -5.22 15.67 22.95
C ILE A 245 -6.53 15.56 23.75
N ILE A 246 -7.01 16.70 24.20
CA ILE A 246 -8.40 16.94 24.59
C ILE A 246 -8.94 17.85 23.51
N SER A 247 -10.07 17.49 22.91
CA SER A 247 -10.60 18.27 21.78
C SER A 247 -10.97 19.68 22.21
N GLY A 248 -10.61 20.66 21.39
CA GLY A 248 -10.98 22.07 21.60
C GLY A 248 -12.48 22.36 21.58
N ALA A 249 -13.33 21.39 21.23
CA ALA A 249 -14.78 21.54 21.23
C ALA A 249 -15.45 21.14 22.56
N PHE A 250 -14.82 20.30 23.40
CA PHE A 250 -15.38 19.91 24.69
C PHE A 250 -14.31 19.36 25.64
N GLY A 251 -13.76 20.22 26.49
CA GLY A 251 -12.73 19.87 27.47
C GLY A 251 -12.82 20.69 28.75
N LEU A 252 -12.62 20.03 29.90
CA LEU A 252 -12.65 20.63 31.24
C LEU A 252 -11.25 20.60 31.84
N PHE A 253 -10.80 21.73 32.39
CA PHE A 253 -9.43 21.90 32.88
C PHE A 253 -9.40 22.64 34.20
N ARG A 254 -8.34 22.43 35.00
CA ARG A 254 -8.02 23.34 36.10
C ARG A 254 -7.52 24.66 35.54
N ARG A 255 -8.15 25.77 35.95
CA ARG A 255 -7.75 27.13 35.56
C ARG A 255 -6.27 27.38 35.83
N ASN A 256 -5.82 27.06 37.04
CA ASN A 256 -4.44 27.29 37.45
C ASN A 256 -3.43 26.48 36.64
N ALA A 257 -3.81 25.29 36.14
CA ALA A 257 -2.94 24.50 35.27
C ALA A 257 -2.80 25.15 33.89
N ILE A 258 -3.87 25.70 33.32
CA ILE A 258 -3.81 26.48 32.07
C ILE A 258 -2.94 27.72 32.26
N VAL A 259 -3.15 28.46 33.35
CA VAL A 259 -2.37 29.68 33.66
C VAL A 259 -0.90 29.35 33.84
N ALA A 260 -0.58 28.31 34.62
CA ALA A 260 0.79 27.86 34.80
C ALA A 260 1.43 27.47 33.46
N ALA A 261 0.69 26.84 32.55
CA ALA A 261 1.13 26.49 31.20
C ALA A 261 1.27 27.70 30.25
N GLY A 262 0.91 28.91 30.68
CA GLY A 262 0.99 30.12 29.86
C GLY A 262 -0.16 30.27 28.86
N GLY A 263 -1.28 29.56 29.05
CA GLY A 263 -2.46 29.67 28.20
C GLY A 263 -2.36 28.94 26.86
N TYR A 264 -3.32 29.18 25.97
CA TYR A 264 -3.34 28.64 24.61
C TYR A 264 -2.32 29.38 23.72
N ALA A 265 -1.50 28.65 22.96
CA ALA A 265 -0.54 29.26 22.02
C ALA A 265 -1.23 30.00 20.87
N HIS A 266 -0.76 31.22 20.57
CA HIS A 266 -1.24 32.04 19.44
C HIS A 266 -0.62 31.65 18.10
N ASP A 267 0.57 31.05 18.12
CA ASP A 267 1.33 30.70 16.93
C ASP A 267 1.19 29.22 16.54
N SER A 268 0.36 28.46 17.25
CA SER A 268 0.02 27.06 16.96
C SER A 268 -1.31 26.94 16.20
N ILE A 269 -1.36 26.02 15.24
CA ILE A 269 -2.58 25.73 14.44
C ILE A 269 -3.48 24.67 15.11
N GLY A 270 -2.91 23.86 16.00
CA GLY A 270 -3.60 22.84 16.79
C GLY A 270 -3.54 23.22 18.27
N GLU A 271 -4.26 24.27 18.65
CA GLU A 271 -4.20 24.89 19.97
C GLU A 271 -4.55 23.94 21.11
N ASP A 272 -5.41 22.96 20.82
CA ASP A 272 -5.96 22.00 21.76
C ASP A 272 -4.97 20.88 22.12
N MET A 273 -4.40 20.24 21.11
CA MET A 273 -3.32 19.25 21.25
C MET A 273 -2.06 19.90 21.85
N GLU A 274 -1.73 21.12 21.42
CA GLU A 274 -0.54 21.82 21.90
C GLU A 274 -0.65 22.18 23.38
N LEU A 275 -1.80 22.73 23.83
CA LEU A 275 -2.03 23.00 25.25
C LEU A 275 -1.89 21.73 26.10
N VAL A 276 -2.52 20.63 25.68
CA VAL A 276 -2.46 19.36 26.41
C VAL A 276 -1.03 18.82 26.48
N THR A 277 -0.30 18.90 25.38
CA THR A 277 1.12 18.50 25.35
C THR A 277 1.96 19.40 26.25
N ARG A 278 1.65 20.70 26.34
CA ARG A 278 2.36 21.63 27.24
C ARG A 278 2.03 21.40 28.72
N LEU A 279 0.77 21.12 29.05
CA LEU A 279 0.37 20.74 30.42
C LEU A 279 1.19 19.56 30.92
N ARG A 280 1.51 18.57 30.05
CA ARG A 280 2.37 17.43 30.38
C ARG A 280 3.78 17.82 30.83
N HIS A 281 4.32 18.97 30.42
CA HIS A 281 5.62 19.47 30.92
C HIS A 281 5.59 19.83 32.40
N GLN A 282 4.42 20.27 32.89
CA GLN A 282 4.22 20.76 34.25
C GLN A 282 3.81 19.65 35.22
N VAL A 283 3.25 18.56 34.68
CA VAL A 283 2.86 17.39 35.46
C VAL A 283 4.13 16.64 35.95
N PRO A 284 4.24 16.37 37.27
CA PRO A 284 5.30 15.52 37.80
C PRO A 284 5.32 14.12 37.17
N SER A 285 6.49 13.48 37.09
CA SER A 285 6.66 12.18 36.42
C SER A 285 5.72 11.09 36.96
N TRP A 286 5.49 11.05 38.28
CA TRP A 286 4.61 10.08 38.94
C TRP A 286 3.11 10.33 38.69
N LEU A 287 2.73 11.50 38.15
CA LEU A 287 1.35 11.86 37.81
C LEU A 287 1.02 11.73 36.32
N GLN A 288 2.03 11.55 35.48
CA GLN A 288 1.85 11.51 34.02
C GLN A 288 0.78 10.51 33.60
N GLY A 289 0.70 9.35 34.25
CA GLY A 289 -0.27 8.31 33.88
C GLY A 289 -1.76 8.66 34.09
N ARG A 290 -2.08 9.66 34.93
CA ARG A 290 -3.48 9.94 35.35
C ARG A 290 -3.90 11.40 35.33
N ALA A 291 -2.96 12.33 35.12
CA ALA A 291 -3.25 13.77 35.20
C ALA A 291 -4.22 14.27 34.11
N ILE A 292 -4.23 13.63 32.94
CA ILE A 292 -5.09 14.01 31.81
C ILE A 292 -5.91 12.78 31.42
N GLN A 293 -7.23 12.90 31.56
CA GLN A 293 -8.16 11.79 31.38
C GLN A 293 -9.15 12.02 30.22
N HIS A 294 -9.76 10.95 29.73
CA HIS A 294 -10.81 10.99 28.73
C HIS A 294 -11.95 10.06 29.13
N LEU A 295 -13.17 10.60 29.15
CA LEU A 295 -14.36 9.83 29.50
C LEU A 295 -15.21 9.55 28.26
N PRO A 296 -15.73 8.32 28.10
CA PRO A 296 -16.51 7.96 26.93
C PRO A 296 -17.94 8.52 26.96
N ASP A 297 -18.53 8.77 28.13
CA ASP A 297 -19.96 9.08 28.32
C ASP A 297 -20.38 10.57 28.45
N PRO A 298 -19.52 11.58 28.73
CA PRO A 298 -19.90 12.97 28.51
C PRO A 298 -19.79 13.30 27.02
N VAL A 299 -20.93 13.55 26.38
CA VAL A 299 -21.02 13.71 24.92
C VAL A 299 -21.31 15.16 24.52
N SER A 300 -20.61 15.57 23.46
CA SER A 300 -20.85 16.77 22.69
C SER A 300 -21.15 16.47 21.22
N PHE A 301 -21.88 17.35 20.55
CA PHE A 301 -22.30 17.25 19.15
C PHE A 301 -21.79 18.45 18.37
N THR A 302 -21.06 18.19 17.29
CA THR A 302 -20.52 19.21 16.38
C THR A 302 -20.90 18.91 14.93
N GLU A 303 -20.90 19.94 14.08
CA GLU A 303 -21.13 19.79 12.64
C GLU A 303 -19.88 19.28 11.91
N ALA A 304 -20.00 18.15 11.22
CA ALA A 304 -19.01 17.64 10.29
C ALA A 304 -19.15 18.26 8.88
N PRO A 305 -18.04 18.49 8.17
CA PRO A 305 -18.07 18.87 6.76
C PRO A 305 -18.78 17.87 5.86
N GLU A 306 -19.76 18.33 5.07
CA GLU A 306 -20.44 17.50 4.07
C GLU A 306 -19.90 17.68 2.64
N THR A 307 -18.89 18.55 2.47
CA THR A 307 -18.22 18.78 1.18
C THR A 307 -16.75 18.37 1.24
N VAL A 308 -16.26 17.77 0.15
CA VAL A 308 -14.87 17.32 0.02
C VAL A 308 -13.87 18.47 0.20
N LYS A 309 -14.21 19.67 -0.29
CA LYS A 309 -13.35 20.86 -0.15
C LYS A 309 -13.18 21.28 1.31
N ILE A 310 -14.27 21.35 2.07
CA ILE A 310 -14.24 21.75 3.49
C ILE A 310 -13.56 20.64 4.31
N LEU A 311 -13.89 19.37 4.06
CA LEU A 311 -13.24 18.23 4.71
C LEU A 311 -11.73 18.25 4.48
N GLY A 312 -11.29 18.45 3.23
CA GLY A 312 -9.87 18.50 2.91
C GLY A 312 -9.15 19.64 3.61
N ASN A 313 -9.77 20.81 3.76
CA ASN A 313 -9.19 21.94 4.50
C ASN A 313 -9.09 21.65 6.01
N GLN A 314 -10.07 20.94 6.56
CA GLN A 314 -10.06 20.51 7.96
C GLN A 314 -8.95 19.48 8.23
N ARG A 315 -8.85 18.42 7.42
CA ARG A 315 -7.82 17.38 7.58
C ARG A 315 -6.40 17.90 7.34
N ASP A 316 -6.25 18.82 6.38
CA ASP A 316 -5.01 19.56 6.15
C ASP A 316 -4.58 20.40 7.36
N ARG A 317 -5.54 21.07 8.04
CA ARG A 317 -5.28 21.80 9.29
C ARG A 317 -4.84 20.85 10.41
N TRP A 318 -5.54 19.73 10.57
CA TRP A 318 -5.24 18.75 11.61
C TRP A 318 -3.83 18.15 11.44
N GLN A 319 -3.44 17.77 10.22
CA GLN A 319 -2.10 17.25 9.98
C GLN A 319 -1.02 18.31 10.26
N ARG A 320 -1.26 19.58 9.92
CA ARG A 320 -0.34 20.68 10.24
C ARG A 320 -0.22 20.90 11.76
N GLY A 321 -1.33 20.91 12.48
CA GLY A 321 -1.34 21.06 13.95
C GLY A 321 -0.64 19.90 14.66
N LEU A 322 -0.82 18.67 14.15
CA LEU A 322 -0.08 17.49 14.60
C LEU A 322 1.43 17.66 14.39
N ALA A 323 1.85 18.04 13.17
CA ALA A 323 3.26 18.24 12.83
C ALA A 323 3.91 19.32 13.71
N ASP A 324 3.22 20.45 13.87
CA ASP A 324 3.67 21.58 14.68
C ASP A 324 3.87 21.18 16.15
N THR A 325 2.88 20.52 16.76
CA THR A 325 2.95 20.12 18.17
C THR A 325 4.06 19.10 18.40
N LEU A 326 4.12 18.03 17.59
CA LEU A 326 5.16 17.00 17.74
C LEU A 326 6.56 17.59 17.57
N TRP A 327 6.74 18.52 16.63
CA TRP A 327 8.04 19.15 16.40
C TRP A 327 8.46 20.09 17.52
N ARG A 328 7.53 20.93 18.03
CA ARG A 328 7.77 21.82 19.17
C ARG A 328 8.17 21.04 20.42
N HIS A 329 7.50 19.92 20.67
CA HIS A 329 7.70 19.11 21.87
C HIS A 329 8.54 17.85 21.62
N ARG A 330 9.34 17.80 20.54
CA ARG A 330 10.15 16.63 20.16
C ARG A 330 11.08 16.12 21.27
N ARG A 331 11.49 16.99 22.21
CA ARG A 331 12.29 16.62 23.39
C ARG A 331 11.56 15.71 24.40
N MET A 332 10.24 15.55 24.28
CA MET A 332 9.48 14.57 25.05
C MET A 332 9.64 13.15 24.51
N ALA A 333 9.88 13.00 23.20
CA ALA A 333 10.03 11.68 22.59
C ALA A 333 11.25 10.97 23.19
N PHE A 334 11.06 9.68 23.51
CA PHE A 334 12.03 8.82 24.17
C PHE A 334 12.51 9.29 25.55
N ASN A 335 11.76 10.20 26.20
CA ASN A 335 12.10 10.67 27.54
C ASN A 335 11.16 10.03 28.60
N PRO A 336 11.68 9.15 29.48
CA PRO A 336 10.88 8.43 30.46
C PRO A 336 10.26 9.32 31.56
N ARG A 337 10.72 10.58 31.70
CA ARG A 337 10.10 11.57 32.59
C ARG A 337 8.59 11.73 32.33
N TYR A 338 8.17 11.57 31.08
CA TYR A 338 6.78 11.72 30.65
C TYR A 338 6.00 10.39 30.66
N GLY A 339 6.55 9.32 31.25
CA GLY A 339 5.92 8.00 31.28
C GLY A 339 5.63 7.45 29.87
N ALA A 340 4.45 6.86 29.70
CA ALA A 340 4.01 6.31 28.41
C ALA A 340 4.00 7.36 27.29
N VAL A 341 3.70 8.63 27.61
CA VAL A 341 3.68 9.72 26.62
C VAL A 341 5.04 9.87 25.93
N GLY A 342 6.12 9.87 26.70
CA GLY A 342 7.46 10.04 26.16
C GLY A 342 7.98 8.79 25.45
N VAL A 343 7.78 7.62 26.05
CA VAL A 343 8.38 6.36 25.58
C VAL A 343 7.61 5.70 24.43
N VAL A 344 6.27 5.82 24.43
CA VAL A 344 5.40 5.10 23.50
C VAL A 344 4.61 6.07 22.61
N VAL A 345 3.88 7.02 23.21
CA VAL A 345 2.89 7.82 22.46
C VAL A 345 3.55 8.78 21.49
N MET A 346 4.52 9.58 21.93
CA MET A 346 5.22 10.54 21.07
C MET A 346 5.90 9.83 19.87
N PRO A 347 6.66 8.73 20.06
CA PRO A 347 7.16 7.93 18.95
C PRO A 347 6.05 7.36 18.05
N PHE A 348 4.96 6.82 18.62
CA PHE A 348 3.84 6.28 17.85
C PHE A 348 3.19 7.35 16.97
N TYR A 349 2.85 8.50 17.54
CA TYR A 349 2.27 9.63 16.80
C TYR A 349 3.22 10.15 15.72
N PHE A 350 4.54 10.16 15.97
CA PHE A 350 5.51 10.54 14.96
C PHE A 350 5.56 9.52 13.80
N LEU A 351 5.78 8.25 14.11
CA LEU A 351 5.98 7.20 13.10
C LEU A 351 4.71 6.90 12.31
N PHE A 352 3.58 6.73 13.00
CA PHE A 352 2.35 6.21 12.39
C PHE A 352 1.33 7.28 12.03
N GLU A 353 1.24 8.39 12.79
CA GLU A 353 0.26 9.45 12.50
C GLU A 353 0.86 10.60 11.67
N LEU A 354 2.09 11.03 11.95
CA LEU A 354 2.73 12.11 11.20
C LEU A 354 3.35 11.61 9.90
N VAL A 355 4.19 10.56 9.98
CA VAL A 355 4.93 10.00 8.85
C VAL A 355 4.10 8.96 8.07
N GLY A 356 3.11 8.34 8.69
CA GLY A 356 2.31 7.29 8.06
C GLY A 356 1.72 7.61 6.69
N PRO A 357 1.19 8.81 6.42
CA PRO A 357 0.74 9.19 5.08
C PRO A 357 1.82 9.07 3.99
N LEU A 358 3.08 9.36 4.32
CA LEU A 358 4.19 9.20 3.37
C LEU A 358 4.47 7.72 3.12
N VAL A 359 4.51 6.91 4.18
CA VAL A 359 4.77 5.47 4.08
C VAL A 359 3.67 4.78 3.28
N GLU A 360 2.40 5.11 3.52
CA GLU A 360 1.26 4.56 2.78
C GLU A 360 1.32 4.92 1.28
N MET A 361 1.62 6.18 0.95
CA MET A 361 1.75 6.61 -0.45
C MET A 361 2.93 5.95 -1.16
N LEU A 362 4.08 5.86 -0.50
CA LEU A 362 5.26 5.16 -1.03
C LEU A 362 4.97 3.66 -1.17
N GLY A 363 4.21 3.06 -0.25
CA GLY A 363 3.75 1.67 -0.33
C GLY A 363 2.86 1.43 -1.54
N TYR A 364 1.91 2.32 -1.84
CA TYR A 364 1.09 2.23 -3.05
C TYR A 364 1.93 2.37 -4.33
N LEU A 365 2.86 3.32 -4.38
CA LEU A 365 3.75 3.48 -5.52
C LEU A 365 4.64 2.25 -5.71
N TRP A 366 5.22 1.74 -4.62
CA TRP A 366 6.07 0.55 -4.64
C TRP A 366 5.30 -0.66 -5.13
N PHE A 367 4.12 -0.92 -4.55
CA PHE A 367 3.23 -2.00 -4.98
C PHE A 367 2.98 -1.95 -6.48
N PHE A 368 2.64 -0.77 -7.01
CA PHE A 368 2.36 -0.60 -8.44
C PHE A 368 3.59 -0.87 -9.31
N VAL A 369 4.75 -0.33 -8.94
CA VAL A 369 6.03 -0.57 -9.64
C VAL A 369 6.39 -2.05 -9.63
N THR A 370 6.33 -2.72 -8.49
CA THR A 370 6.66 -4.14 -8.36
C THR A 370 5.66 -5.05 -9.05
N ALA A 371 4.37 -4.68 -9.06
CA ALA A 371 3.34 -5.41 -9.80
C ALA A 371 3.55 -5.32 -11.31
N LEU A 372 3.86 -4.12 -11.85
CA LEU A 372 4.20 -3.94 -13.26
C LEU A 372 5.48 -4.69 -13.66
N ALA A 373 6.49 -4.65 -12.79
CA ALA A 373 7.74 -5.36 -12.97
C ALA A 373 7.59 -6.90 -12.89
N GLY A 374 6.44 -7.41 -12.42
CA GLY A 374 6.19 -8.85 -12.27
C GLY A 374 6.86 -9.48 -11.04
N VAL A 375 7.54 -8.68 -10.22
CA VAL A 375 8.34 -9.11 -9.05
C VAL A 375 7.46 -9.52 -7.87
N ILE A 376 6.24 -8.98 -7.80
CA ILE A 376 5.28 -9.33 -6.73
C ILE A 376 4.55 -10.64 -7.07
N ASP A 377 4.55 -11.56 -6.11
CA ASP A 377 3.67 -12.73 -6.15
C ASP A 377 2.20 -12.26 -6.03
N PRO A 378 1.32 -12.54 -7.01
CA PRO A 378 -0.07 -12.09 -7.01
C PRO A 378 -0.88 -12.64 -5.82
N TRP A 379 -0.56 -13.84 -5.33
CA TRP A 379 -1.25 -14.45 -4.19
C TRP A 379 -0.92 -13.72 -2.90
N PHE A 380 0.36 -13.50 -2.63
CA PHE A 380 0.84 -12.70 -1.51
C PHE A 380 0.22 -11.30 -1.52
N ALA A 381 0.24 -10.62 -2.67
CA ALA A 381 -0.39 -9.32 -2.84
C ALA A 381 -1.88 -9.33 -2.52
N GLY A 382 -2.62 -10.31 -3.05
CA GLY A 382 -4.05 -10.47 -2.81
C GLY A 382 -4.38 -10.74 -1.34
N ILE A 383 -3.63 -11.64 -0.70
CA ILE A 383 -3.78 -11.97 0.72
C ILE A 383 -3.43 -10.77 1.60
N PHE A 384 -2.34 -10.07 1.31
CA PHE A 384 -1.93 -8.88 2.04
C PHE A 384 -2.98 -7.77 1.96
N LEU A 385 -3.50 -7.47 0.78
CA LEU A 385 -4.57 -6.50 0.58
C LEU A 385 -5.86 -6.91 1.32
N LEU A 386 -6.24 -8.19 1.21
CA LEU A 386 -7.40 -8.74 1.92
C LEU A 386 -7.22 -8.59 3.43
N LEU A 387 -6.05 -8.92 3.97
CA LEU A 387 -5.73 -8.82 5.38
C LEU A 387 -5.75 -7.36 5.86
N ALA A 388 -5.18 -6.43 5.08
CA ALA A 388 -5.21 -5.01 5.39
C ALA A 388 -6.65 -4.45 5.43
N VAL A 389 -7.49 -4.82 4.47
CA VAL A 389 -8.92 -4.45 4.46
C VAL A 389 -9.66 -5.08 5.62
N LEU A 390 -9.41 -6.36 5.91
CA LEU A 390 -10.07 -7.09 7.00
C LEU A 390 -9.74 -6.48 8.37
N ILE A 391 -8.46 -6.20 8.64
CA ILE A 391 -8.03 -5.53 9.89
C ILE A 391 -8.67 -4.15 9.98
N GLY A 392 -8.64 -3.38 8.89
CA GLY A 392 -9.25 -2.06 8.83
C GLY A 392 -10.75 -2.09 9.13
N PHE A 393 -11.46 -3.07 8.59
CA PHE A 393 -12.87 -3.33 8.83
C PHE A 393 -13.15 -3.75 10.27
N LEU A 394 -12.36 -4.69 10.83
CA LEU A 394 -12.51 -5.18 12.20
C LEU A 394 -12.30 -4.06 13.24
N LEU A 395 -11.34 -3.16 13.03
CA LEU A 395 -11.13 -2.00 13.89
C LEU A 395 -12.34 -1.05 13.88
N SER A 396 -12.89 -0.79 12.68
CA SER A 396 -14.09 0.05 12.54
C SER A 396 -15.32 -0.61 13.16
N LEU A 397 -15.51 -1.91 12.94
CA LEU A 397 -16.58 -2.71 13.55
C LEU A 397 -16.45 -2.72 15.09
N GLY A 398 -15.23 -2.89 15.61
CA GLY A 398 -14.94 -2.80 17.03
C GLY A 398 -15.30 -1.43 17.62
N SER A 399 -15.04 -0.34 16.90
CA SER A 399 -15.44 1.01 17.36
C SER A 399 -16.96 1.20 17.41
N ILE A 400 -17.71 0.62 16.46
CA ILE A 400 -19.18 0.61 16.46
C ILE A 400 -19.70 -0.23 17.64
N PHE A 401 -19.07 -1.38 17.92
CA PHE A 401 -19.42 -2.20 19.07
C PHE A 401 -19.17 -1.48 20.40
N LEU A 402 -18.04 -0.77 20.53
CA LEU A 402 -17.77 0.06 21.72
C LEU A 402 -18.78 1.20 21.87
N GLU A 403 -19.25 1.80 20.77
CA GLU A 403 -20.31 2.80 20.78
C GLU A 403 -21.62 2.22 21.32
N GLU A 404 -22.04 1.06 20.83
CA GLU A 404 -23.24 0.38 21.31
C GLU A 404 -23.14 0.04 22.81
N LEU A 405 -21.94 -0.33 23.29
CA LEU A 405 -21.69 -0.59 24.70
C LEU A 405 -21.63 0.68 25.57
N THR A 406 -21.28 1.85 25.04
CA THR A 406 -21.06 3.04 25.88
C THR A 406 -22.21 4.04 25.78
N LEU A 407 -22.56 4.40 24.55
CA LEU A 407 -23.46 5.49 24.21
C LEU A 407 -24.84 4.98 23.79
N SER A 408 -24.87 3.86 23.06
CA SER A 408 -26.08 3.24 22.50
C SER A 408 -26.95 4.24 21.72
N PHE A 409 -26.34 5.12 20.91
CA PHE A 409 -27.05 6.15 20.16
C PHE A 409 -27.66 5.62 18.86
N TYR A 410 -27.04 4.62 18.22
CA TYR A 410 -27.49 4.08 16.93
C TYR A 410 -28.25 2.75 17.06
N ARG A 411 -29.31 2.72 17.90
CA ARG A 411 -30.08 1.49 18.24
C ARG A 411 -30.88 0.88 17.09
N ASN A 412 -31.15 1.67 16.05
CA ASN A 412 -31.92 1.20 14.90
C ASN A 412 -31.12 0.17 14.13
N ARG A 413 -31.65 -1.05 13.96
CA ARG A 413 -31.02 -2.11 13.13
C ARG A 413 -30.61 -1.60 11.75
N GLY A 414 -31.41 -0.72 11.15
CA GLY A 414 -31.11 -0.10 9.85
C GLY A 414 -29.89 0.80 9.88
N ASP A 415 -29.67 1.57 10.95
CA ASP A 415 -28.50 2.45 11.08
C ASP A 415 -27.24 1.66 11.40
N LEU A 416 -27.34 0.64 12.25
CA LEU A 416 -26.25 -0.29 12.53
C LEU A 416 -25.77 -0.99 11.25
N MET A 417 -26.69 -1.54 10.44
CA MET A 417 -26.34 -2.18 9.16
C MET A 417 -25.69 -1.20 8.18
N ARG A 418 -26.12 0.07 8.16
CA ARG A 418 -25.47 1.11 7.36
C ARG A 418 -24.06 1.40 7.86
N LEU A 419 -23.85 1.51 9.17
CA LEU A 419 -22.53 1.74 9.76
C LEU A 419 -21.56 0.59 9.46
N ILE A 420 -22.02 -0.67 9.55
CA ILE A 420 -21.24 -1.86 9.16
C ILE A 420 -20.88 -1.80 7.67
N PHE A 421 -21.83 -1.44 6.81
CA PHE A 421 -21.56 -1.26 5.38
C PHE A 421 -20.54 -0.14 5.12
N ILE A 422 -20.66 0.99 5.81
CA ILE A 422 -19.71 2.11 5.74
C ILE A 422 -18.31 1.67 6.18
N ALA A 423 -18.20 0.90 7.26
CA ALA A 423 -16.93 0.37 7.76
C ALA A 423 -16.22 -0.53 6.74
N LEU A 424 -16.97 -1.22 5.88
CA LEU A 424 -16.40 -2.00 4.77
C LEU A 424 -15.95 -1.09 3.62
N VAL A 425 -16.84 -0.21 3.16
CA VAL A 425 -16.61 0.62 1.96
C VAL A 425 -15.60 1.73 2.19
N GLU A 426 -15.40 2.21 3.43
CA GLU A 426 -14.41 3.28 3.71
C GLU A 426 -12.97 2.92 3.28
N ASN A 427 -12.65 1.61 3.22
CA ASN A 427 -11.35 1.11 2.77
C ASN A 427 -11.09 1.37 1.28
N VAL A 428 -12.13 1.70 0.51
CA VAL A 428 -12.08 1.98 -0.92
C VAL A 428 -12.53 3.42 -1.18
N GLY A 429 -11.58 4.31 -1.42
CA GLY A 429 -11.79 5.70 -1.83
C GLY A 429 -11.73 6.73 -0.69
N TYR A 430 -12.47 6.54 0.40
CA TYR A 430 -12.52 7.53 1.49
C TYR A 430 -11.16 7.67 2.19
N ARG A 431 -10.53 6.55 2.57
CA ARG A 431 -9.20 6.57 3.19
C ARG A 431 -8.12 7.16 2.28
N GLN A 432 -8.13 6.82 0.99
CA GLN A 432 -7.17 7.38 0.01
C GLN A 432 -7.37 8.88 -0.20
N MET A 433 -8.61 9.36 -0.12
CA MET A 433 -8.90 10.79 -0.13
C MET A 433 -8.35 11.50 1.12
N VAL A 434 -8.54 10.91 2.31
CA VAL A 434 -7.98 11.44 3.57
C VAL A 434 -6.45 11.42 3.54
N LEU A 435 -5.83 10.34 3.03
CA LEU A 435 -4.39 10.21 2.80
C LEU A 435 -3.85 11.40 2.00
N TRP A 436 -4.49 11.72 0.87
CA TRP A 436 -4.12 12.87 0.05
C TRP A 436 -4.19 14.20 0.82
N PHE A 437 -5.23 14.41 1.64
CA PHE A 437 -5.36 15.62 2.45
C PHE A 437 -4.29 15.72 3.54
N ARG A 438 -3.92 14.60 4.16
CA ARG A 438 -2.82 14.55 5.12
C ARG A 438 -1.48 14.88 4.46
N LEU A 439 -1.18 14.28 3.30
CA LEU A 439 0.02 14.60 2.52
C LEU A 439 0.09 16.09 2.16
N ARG A 440 -1.03 16.66 1.69
CA ARG A 440 -1.13 18.09 1.40
C ARG A 440 -0.87 18.96 2.64
N GLY A 441 -1.41 18.58 3.79
CA GLY A 441 -1.18 19.27 5.06
C GLY A 441 0.30 19.22 5.47
N LEU A 442 0.93 18.05 5.38
CA LEU A 442 2.36 17.88 5.69
C LEU A 442 3.24 18.73 4.76
N TYR A 443 2.94 18.73 3.46
CA TYR A 443 3.64 19.55 2.48
C TYR A 443 3.55 21.05 2.79
N LYS A 444 2.35 21.54 3.14
CA LYS A 444 2.15 22.94 3.53
C LYS A 444 2.87 23.32 4.83
N TYR A 445 2.93 22.40 5.80
CA TYR A 445 3.71 22.60 7.02
C TYR A 445 5.19 22.81 6.68
N LEU A 446 5.77 21.95 5.83
CA LEU A 446 7.16 22.03 5.40
C LEU A 446 7.47 23.33 4.63
N ARG A 447 6.48 23.91 3.93
CA ARG A 447 6.58 25.22 3.28
C ARG A 447 6.39 26.42 4.21
N GLY A 448 6.06 26.21 5.48
CA GLY A 448 5.80 27.28 6.45
C GLY A 448 4.46 28.00 6.26
N GLU A 449 3.48 27.39 5.58
CA GLU A 449 2.17 28.02 5.35
C GLU A 449 1.30 28.01 6.61
N LYS A 450 1.18 29.18 7.25
CA LYS A 450 0.37 29.39 8.48
C LYS A 450 -1.06 29.90 8.24
N LYS A 451 -1.47 30.16 6.99
CA LYS A 451 -2.79 30.77 6.69
C LYS A 451 -3.96 29.78 6.86
N TRP A 452 -5.06 30.30 7.42
CA TRP A 452 -6.35 29.62 7.58
C TRP A 452 -7.20 29.78 6.30
N GLY A 453 -7.89 28.71 5.86
CA GLY A 453 -8.85 28.75 4.76
C GLY A 453 -10.29 28.98 5.24
N ARG A 454 -11.05 29.90 4.63
CA ARG A 454 -12.42 30.26 5.04
C ARG A 454 -13.34 29.02 5.12
N MET A 455 -13.93 28.77 6.28
CA MET A 455 -14.86 27.66 6.52
C MET A 455 -16.29 28.18 6.39
N THR A 456 -17.09 27.57 5.51
CA THR A 456 -18.51 27.92 5.35
C THR A 456 -19.34 26.94 6.18
N ARG A 457 -20.05 27.43 7.20
CA ARG A 457 -20.92 26.64 8.08
C ARG A 457 -22.36 26.64 7.55
N MET A 458 -23.10 25.54 7.78
CA MET A 458 -24.49 25.41 7.34
C MET A 458 -25.48 25.94 8.39
N GLY A 459 -25.15 25.77 9.68
CA GLY A 459 -26.00 26.18 10.80
C GLY A 459 -27.05 25.12 11.13
N PHE A 460 -27.51 25.11 12.39
CA PHE A 460 -28.46 24.11 12.91
C PHE A 460 -29.87 24.17 12.28
N GLY A 461 -30.17 25.23 11.53
CA GLY A 461 -31.38 25.35 10.73
C GLY A 461 -31.22 24.64 9.39
N GLY A 462 -31.94 23.53 9.22
CA GLY A 462 -31.89 22.69 8.03
C GLY A 462 -32.08 23.44 6.71
N ALA A 463 -30.98 23.81 6.06
CA ALA A 463 -30.94 24.17 4.66
C ALA A 463 -29.87 23.31 3.98
N ALA A 464 -30.30 22.26 3.30
CA ALA A 464 -29.45 21.43 2.46
C ALA A 464 -28.89 22.30 1.33
N ALA A 465 -27.70 22.87 1.51
CA ALA A 465 -26.98 23.50 0.41
C ALA A 465 -26.70 22.43 -0.65
N GLN A 466 -27.16 22.65 -1.88
CA GLN A 466 -26.84 21.81 -3.03
C GLN A 466 -25.32 21.86 -3.28
N VAL A 467 -24.61 20.85 -2.79
CA VAL A 467 -23.16 20.70 -2.98
C VAL A 467 -22.91 20.15 -4.38
N ARG A 468 -22.43 21.01 -5.29
CA ARG A 468 -21.94 20.58 -6.60
C ARG A 468 -20.58 19.89 -6.42
N GLN A 469 -20.58 18.57 -6.35
CA GLN A 469 -19.37 17.75 -6.28
C GLN A 469 -18.54 17.88 -7.57
N SER A 470 -17.22 18.08 -7.45
CA SER A 470 -16.32 18.00 -8.61
C SER A 470 -16.25 16.55 -9.09
N ARG A 471 -16.84 16.26 -10.26
CA ARG A 471 -16.91 14.91 -10.82
C ARG A 471 -15.56 14.39 -11.33
N LEU A 472 -14.61 15.27 -11.65
CA LEU A 472 -13.35 14.93 -12.35
C LEU A 472 -12.42 13.97 -11.58
N LEU A 473 -12.15 14.21 -10.29
CA LEU A 473 -11.21 13.37 -9.53
C LEU A 473 -11.79 11.97 -9.19
N PRO A 474 -13.06 11.83 -8.77
CA PRO A 474 -13.71 10.52 -8.70
C PRO A 474 -13.73 9.83 -10.06
N ILE A 475 -14.00 10.53 -11.16
CA ILE A 475 -13.97 9.93 -12.51
C ILE A 475 -12.56 9.43 -12.87
N LEU A 476 -11.49 10.15 -12.52
CA LEU A 476 -10.11 9.71 -12.79
C LEU A 476 -9.70 8.51 -11.94
N VAL A 477 -10.04 8.51 -10.64
CA VAL A 477 -9.73 7.39 -9.73
C VAL A 477 -10.59 6.17 -10.04
N THR A 478 -11.90 6.36 -10.25
CA THR A 478 -12.79 5.30 -10.75
C THR A 478 -12.37 4.82 -12.13
N GLY A 479 -11.88 5.70 -13.00
CA GLY A 479 -11.35 5.34 -14.32
C GLY A 479 -10.09 4.48 -14.22
N LEU A 480 -9.17 4.80 -13.30
CA LEU A 480 -7.98 3.99 -13.05
C LEU A 480 -8.32 2.63 -12.44
N ILE A 481 -9.21 2.59 -11.44
CA ILE A 481 -9.69 1.35 -10.84
C ILE A 481 -10.44 0.50 -11.87
N ALA A 482 -11.32 1.12 -12.66
CA ALA A 482 -12.04 0.45 -13.74
C ALA A 482 -11.08 -0.10 -14.79
N ALA A 483 -10.01 0.62 -15.14
CA ALA A 483 -8.98 0.13 -16.05
C ALA A 483 -8.24 -1.09 -15.49
N LEU A 484 -7.87 -1.07 -14.20
CA LEU A 484 -7.19 -2.19 -13.53
C LEU A 484 -8.09 -3.43 -13.39
N VAL A 485 -9.39 -3.23 -13.12
CA VAL A 485 -10.38 -4.32 -13.06
C VAL A 485 -10.77 -4.83 -14.46
N ALA A 486 -10.77 -3.96 -15.47
CA ALA A 486 -11.09 -4.33 -16.83
C ALA A 486 -10.03 -5.26 -17.44
N MET A 487 -8.75 -5.13 -17.09
CA MET A 487 -7.68 -5.95 -17.66
C MET A 487 -7.92 -7.48 -17.47
N PRO A 488 -8.19 -8.01 -16.26
CA PRO A 488 -8.59 -9.41 -16.07
C PRO A 488 -9.88 -9.80 -16.79
N VAL A 489 -10.89 -8.91 -16.80
CA VAL A 489 -12.19 -9.19 -17.42
C VAL A 489 -12.06 -9.31 -18.93
N VAL A 490 -11.33 -8.39 -19.57
CA VAL A 490 -11.06 -8.41 -21.00
C VAL A 490 -10.27 -9.65 -21.39
N TRP A 491 -9.28 -10.06 -20.58
CA TRP A 491 -8.60 -11.34 -20.79
C TRP A 491 -9.59 -12.52 -20.68
N LEU A 492 -10.48 -12.53 -19.69
CA LEU A 492 -11.46 -13.60 -19.50
C LEU A 492 -12.40 -13.79 -20.71
N VAL A 493 -12.76 -12.70 -21.39
CA VAL A 493 -13.60 -12.71 -22.61
C VAL A 493 -12.80 -12.77 -23.92
N LYS A 494 -11.46 -12.64 -23.88
CA LYS A 494 -10.58 -12.82 -25.06
C LYS A 494 -10.90 -14.15 -25.75
N PRO A 495 -11.13 -14.19 -27.08
CA PRO A 495 -11.35 -15.43 -27.82
C PRO A 495 -10.17 -16.39 -27.63
N ARG A 496 -10.46 -17.69 -27.54
CA ARG A 496 -9.40 -18.71 -27.47
C ARG A 496 -8.83 -18.97 -28.87
N PRO A 497 -7.51 -19.08 -29.05
CA PRO A 497 -6.91 -19.47 -30.31
C PRO A 497 -7.27 -20.92 -30.65
N GLU A 498 -7.15 -21.30 -31.93
CA GLU A 498 -7.33 -22.67 -32.38
C GLU A 498 -6.19 -23.60 -31.93
N ALA A 499 -5.10 -23.03 -31.42
CA ALA A 499 -3.93 -23.78 -30.96
C ALA A 499 -4.27 -24.68 -29.76
N LYS A 500 -4.07 -25.98 -29.97
CA LYS A 500 -4.08 -27.05 -28.98
C LYS A 500 -2.65 -27.55 -28.86
N ALA A 501 -1.94 -27.00 -27.88
CA ALA A 501 -0.51 -27.21 -27.72
C ALA A 501 -0.20 -28.46 -26.88
N VAL A 502 1.03 -28.95 -27.04
CA VAL A 502 1.73 -29.89 -26.16
C VAL A 502 3.13 -29.31 -25.94
N VAL A 503 3.59 -29.29 -24.68
CA VAL A 503 4.94 -28.86 -24.33
C VAL A 503 5.76 -30.08 -23.94
N LEU A 504 6.94 -30.23 -24.53
CA LEU A 504 7.93 -31.26 -24.23
C LEU A 504 9.16 -30.59 -23.58
N SER A 505 9.46 -30.96 -22.33
CA SER A 505 10.59 -30.44 -21.56
C SER A 505 11.21 -31.55 -20.73
N LYS A 506 12.37 -32.05 -21.14
CA LYS A 506 13.06 -33.17 -20.46
C LYS A 506 14.07 -32.71 -19.41
N THR A 507 14.48 -31.45 -19.47
CA THR A 507 15.36 -30.81 -18.50
C THR A 507 14.48 -30.06 -17.49
N VAL A 508 14.15 -30.70 -16.37
CA VAL A 508 13.43 -30.04 -15.26
C VAL A 508 13.99 -30.57 -13.94
N PRO A 509 15.23 -30.22 -13.58
CA PRO A 509 15.86 -30.74 -12.37
C PRO A 509 15.24 -30.18 -11.08
N PHE A 510 14.57 -29.02 -11.14
CA PHE A 510 14.02 -28.32 -9.98
C PHE A 510 12.56 -27.89 -10.17
N GLU A 511 11.85 -27.65 -9.06
CA GLU A 511 10.44 -27.25 -9.04
C GLU A 511 10.16 -25.84 -9.60
N ASN A 512 11.20 -25.03 -9.84
CA ASN A 512 11.01 -23.69 -10.42
C ASN A 512 10.66 -23.71 -11.92
N SER A 513 10.76 -24.87 -12.58
CA SER A 513 10.37 -25.08 -13.98
C SER A 513 10.92 -24.02 -14.94
N ARG A 514 12.15 -23.57 -14.65
CA ARG A 514 12.80 -22.45 -15.34
C ARG A 514 12.88 -22.67 -16.85
N GLU A 515 13.15 -23.91 -17.26
CA GLU A 515 13.34 -24.33 -18.67
C GLU A 515 12.08 -24.28 -19.55
N HIS A 516 10.88 -24.06 -18.98
CA HIS A 516 9.65 -23.95 -19.79
C HIS A 516 8.60 -22.98 -19.22
N GLY A 517 8.85 -22.33 -18.08
CA GLY A 517 7.88 -21.46 -17.42
C GLY A 517 7.40 -20.29 -18.28
N TRP A 518 8.26 -19.79 -19.18
CA TRP A 518 7.92 -18.70 -20.10
C TRP A 518 6.95 -19.12 -21.19
N ILE A 519 7.14 -20.32 -21.74
CA ILE A 519 6.21 -20.92 -22.72
C ILE A 519 4.83 -21.09 -22.08
N MET A 520 4.77 -21.62 -20.85
CA MET A 520 3.51 -21.80 -20.12
C MET A 520 2.79 -20.47 -19.85
N TRP A 521 3.55 -19.44 -19.48
CA TRP A 521 3.00 -18.11 -19.26
C TRP A 521 2.42 -17.52 -20.56
N LEU A 522 3.12 -17.64 -21.68
CA LEU A 522 2.66 -17.12 -22.98
C LEU A 522 1.44 -17.90 -23.49
N LEU A 523 1.41 -19.22 -23.32
CA LEU A 523 0.25 -20.06 -23.62
C LEU A 523 -0.96 -19.67 -22.76
N SER A 524 -0.74 -19.41 -21.47
CA SER A 524 -1.76 -18.89 -20.56
C SER A 524 -2.26 -17.52 -21.01
N GLN A 525 -1.37 -16.59 -21.35
CA GLN A 525 -1.73 -15.27 -21.85
C GLN A 525 -2.61 -15.41 -23.11
N ALA A 526 -2.17 -16.22 -24.07
CA ALA A 526 -2.87 -16.49 -25.32
C ALA A 526 -4.22 -17.20 -25.12
N LYS A 527 -4.46 -17.81 -23.95
CA LYS A 527 -5.59 -18.71 -23.66
C LYS A 527 -5.62 -19.95 -24.55
N ALA A 528 -4.45 -20.44 -24.93
CA ALA A 528 -4.32 -21.75 -25.55
C ALA A 528 -4.83 -22.83 -24.59
N GLN A 529 -5.45 -23.88 -25.11
CA GLN A 529 -6.04 -24.92 -24.28
C GLN A 529 -4.96 -25.74 -23.55
N PRO A 530 -4.92 -25.78 -22.20
CA PRO A 530 -3.96 -26.58 -21.45
C PRO A 530 -4.15 -28.08 -21.67
N MET A 531 -3.15 -28.89 -21.27
CA MET A 531 -3.20 -30.34 -21.40
C MET A 531 -4.13 -30.98 -20.38
N VAL A 532 -3.98 -30.61 -19.13
CA VAL A 532 -4.67 -31.16 -17.95
C VAL A 532 -5.44 -30.05 -17.23
N SER A 533 -4.83 -28.87 -17.08
CA SER A 533 -5.42 -27.75 -16.35
C SER A 533 -6.64 -27.15 -17.05
N LYS A 534 -7.50 -26.46 -16.29
CA LYS A 534 -8.79 -25.95 -16.79
C LYS A 534 -8.74 -24.55 -17.41
N LEU A 535 -7.87 -23.66 -16.89
CA LEU A 535 -7.90 -22.24 -17.23
C LEU A 535 -6.54 -21.63 -17.56
N LEU A 536 -5.50 -21.92 -16.78
CA LEU A 536 -4.12 -21.49 -17.01
C LEU A 536 -3.25 -22.74 -17.19
N TRP A 537 -2.15 -22.59 -17.92
CA TRP A 537 -1.11 -23.62 -18.01
C TRP A 537 -0.32 -23.65 -16.72
N ASP A 538 -0.11 -24.85 -16.21
CA ASP A 538 0.58 -25.14 -14.96
C ASP A 538 1.97 -25.74 -15.24
N ASN A 539 2.99 -25.14 -14.62
CA ASN A 539 4.39 -25.50 -14.82
C ASN A 539 4.76 -26.88 -14.27
N ALA A 540 3.93 -27.50 -13.43
CA ALA A 540 4.20 -28.81 -12.86
C ALA A 540 3.51 -29.95 -13.63
N SER A 541 2.37 -29.66 -14.28
CA SER A 541 1.48 -30.70 -14.80
C SER A 541 1.16 -30.62 -16.30
N ASP A 542 1.34 -29.46 -16.94
CA ASP A 542 0.97 -29.27 -18.35
C ASP A 542 2.15 -29.45 -19.33
N TYR A 543 3.09 -30.36 -19.04
CA TYR A 543 4.16 -30.77 -19.97
C TYR A 543 4.40 -32.28 -19.95
N ILE A 544 5.16 -32.76 -20.94
CA ILE A 544 5.67 -34.13 -21.02
C ILE A 544 7.18 -34.08 -20.81
N GLY A 545 7.70 -34.92 -19.92
CA GLY A 545 9.12 -34.99 -19.63
C GLY A 545 9.40 -35.52 -18.23
N TYR A 546 10.40 -34.96 -17.55
CA TYR A 546 10.80 -35.35 -16.20
C TYR A 546 10.10 -34.50 -15.15
N ASP A 547 9.44 -35.14 -14.17
CA ASP A 547 8.80 -34.47 -13.03
C ASP A 547 9.76 -34.43 -11.83
N PRO A 548 10.20 -33.23 -11.38
CA PRO A 548 11.15 -33.09 -10.27
C PRO A 548 10.60 -33.53 -8.91
N VAL A 549 9.28 -33.50 -8.72
CA VAL A 549 8.62 -33.84 -7.46
C VAL A 549 8.48 -35.35 -7.32
N THR A 550 7.94 -36.01 -8.35
CA THR A 550 7.76 -37.47 -8.32
C THR A 550 9.00 -38.25 -8.73
N ARG A 551 10.01 -37.57 -9.31
CA ARG A 551 11.24 -38.13 -9.88
C ARG A 551 10.98 -39.19 -10.96
N LYS A 552 9.85 -39.09 -11.65
CA LYS A 552 9.46 -39.95 -12.77
C LYS A 552 9.54 -39.17 -14.06
N TYR A 553 9.70 -39.87 -15.18
CA TYR A 553 9.62 -39.26 -16.49
C TYR A 553 8.59 -39.96 -17.37
N ARG A 554 8.11 -39.21 -18.36
CA ARG A 554 7.19 -39.66 -19.39
C ARG A 554 7.77 -39.31 -20.76
N GLN A 555 7.71 -40.27 -21.69
CA GLN A 555 8.08 -40.04 -23.09
C GLN A 555 6.86 -39.59 -23.91
N LEU A 556 7.12 -38.82 -24.97
CA LEU A 556 6.08 -38.38 -25.89
C LEU A 556 5.51 -39.56 -26.68
N ALA A 557 4.20 -39.75 -26.63
CA ALA A 557 3.51 -40.77 -27.42
C ALA A 557 2.64 -40.15 -28.52
N ALA A 558 2.36 -40.89 -29.60
CA ALA A 558 1.46 -40.43 -30.67
C ALA A 558 0.06 -40.06 -30.17
N ALA A 559 -0.42 -40.71 -29.11
CA ALA A 559 -1.71 -40.40 -28.47
C ALA A 559 -1.74 -38.98 -27.86
N ASP A 560 -0.61 -38.47 -27.37
CA ASP A 560 -0.51 -37.12 -26.79
C ASP A 560 -0.69 -36.02 -27.84
N LEU A 561 -0.28 -36.30 -29.07
CA LEU A 561 -0.42 -35.42 -30.23
C LEU A 561 -1.79 -35.57 -30.92
N SER A 562 -2.61 -36.54 -30.51
CA SER A 562 -3.93 -36.74 -31.09
C SER A 562 -4.84 -35.53 -30.83
N ASN A 563 -5.46 -35.02 -31.89
CA ASN A 563 -6.28 -33.80 -31.85
C ASN A 563 -5.53 -32.51 -31.42
N LYS A 564 -4.20 -32.52 -31.46
CA LYS A 564 -3.34 -31.34 -31.24
C LYS A 564 -2.89 -30.75 -32.58
N ASN A 565 -2.43 -29.50 -32.56
CA ASN A 565 -1.95 -28.82 -33.77
C ASN A 565 -0.73 -27.93 -33.53
N LEU A 566 -0.17 -27.94 -32.31
CA LEU A 566 1.07 -27.27 -31.96
C LEU A 566 1.89 -28.15 -31.00
N LEU A 567 3.15 -28.41 -31.30
CA LEU A 567 4.11 -29.05 -30.41
C LEU A 567 5.26 -28.09 -30.15
N LEU A 568 5.55 -27.85 -28.86
CA LEU A 568 6.60 -26.95 -28.39
C LEU A 568 7.66 -27.79 -27.65
N ILE A 569 8.86 -27.89 -28.22
CA ILE A 569 10.00 -28.57 -27.58
C ILE A 569 10.87 -27.51 -26.94
N ALA A 570 10.84 -27.44 -25.60
CA ALA A 570 11.57 -26.43 -24.83
C ALA A 570 13.03 -26.84 -24.63
N ASP A 571 13.25 -28.01 -24.03
CA ASP A 571 14.59 -28.56 -23.88
C ASP A 571 14.53 -30.10 -23.87
N SER A 572 15.45 -30.75 -24.60
CA SER A 572 15.58 -32.20 -24.66
C SER A 572 16.83 -32.75 -23.95
N TYR A 573 17.72 -31.93 -23.39
CA TYR A 573 19.00 -32.35 -22.80
C TYR A 573 18.83 -33.46 -21.77
N GLY A 574 17.99 -33.22 -20.76
CA GLY A 574 17.66 -34.17 -19.72
C GLY A 574 18.18 -33.85 -18.33
N VAL A 575 17.98 -34.79 -17.42
CA VAL A 575 18.39 -34.74 -16.01
C VAL A 575 19.36 -35.87 -15.69
N TYR A 576 20.29 -35.58 -14.79
CA TYR A 576 21.38 -36.45 -14.41
C TYR A 576 21.39 -36.69 -12.89
N ARG A 577 22.09 -37.74 -12.45
CA ARG A 577 22.06 -38.19 -11.05
C ARG A 577 22.48 -37.11 -10.06
N ASP A 578 23.52 -36.37 -10.39
CA ASP A 578 24.12 -35.42 -9.44
C ASP A 578 23.36 -34.08 -9.37
N ASP A 579 22.33 -33.90 -10.20
CA ASP A 579 21.40 -32.76 -10.09
C ASP A 579 20.62 -32.78 -8.76
N PHE A 580 20.61 -33.91 -8.04
CA PHE A 580 19.86 -34.13 -6.80
C PHE A 580 20.72 -34.29 -5.53
N ASP A 581 22.03 -34.55 -5.67
CA ASP A 581 22.89 -35.06 -4.58
C ASP A 581 23.74 -33.98 -3.87
N ALA A 582 23.66 -32.71 -4.28
CA ALA A 582 24.32 -31.59 -3.60
C ALA A 582 23.29 -30.58 -3.05
N PHE A 583 23.57 -29.99 -1.87
CA PHE A 583 22.84 -28.88 -1.25
C PHE A 583 22.11 -27.97 -2.25
N PRO A 584 20.88 -27.48 -1.96
CA PRO A 584 20.02 -26.83 -2.94
C PRO A 584 20.77 -25.72 -3.69
N ARG A 585 21.10 -25.98 -4.95
CA ARG A 585 21.61 -25.01 -5.91
C ARG A 585 20.47 -24.66 -6.86
N PRO A 586 20.31 -23.39 -7.27
CA PRO A 586 19.29 -22.98 -8.22
C PRO A 586 19.65 -23.34 -9.69
N VAL A 587 20.71 -24.14 -9.91
CA VAL A 587 21.27 -24.48 -11.23
C VAL A 587 21.74 -25.94 -11.22
N ALA A 588 21.61 -26.62 -12.36
CA ALA A 588 22.01 -28.02 -12.56
C ALA A 588 23.50 -28.26 -12.28
N HIS A 589 23.87 -29.51 -12.00
CA HIS A 589 25.25 -29.88 -11.70
C HIS A 589 26.11 -29.80 -12.98
N LEU A 590 27.24 -29.10 -12.92
CA LEU A 590 28.07 -28.82 -14.11
C LEU A 590 29.03 -29.96 -14.49
N GLU A 591 29.26 -30.94 -13.60
CA GLU A 591 30.11 -32.10 -13.90
C GLU A 591 29.33 -33.28 -14.49
N PHE A 592 30.02 -34.09 -15.30
CA PHE A 592 29.45 -35.32 -15.86
C PHE A 592 28.99 -36.27 -14.74
N SER A 593 27.71 -36.63 -14.78
CA SER A 593 27.11 -37.65 -13.93
C SER A 593 26.27 -38.61 -14.76
N GLN A 594 25.74 -39.66 -14.13
CA GLN A 594 24.95 -40.67 -14.85
C GLN A 594 23.61 -40.07 -15.31
N ARG A 595 23.35 -40.08 -16.62
CA ARG A 595 22.07 -39.62 -17.20
C ARG A 595 20.91 -40.48 -16.70
N ILE A 596 19.87 -39.85 -16.16
CA ILE A 596 18.62 -40.50 -15.74
C ILE A 596 17.63 -40.53 -16.91
N HIS A 597 17.39 -39.37 -17.52
CA HIS A 597 16.47 -39.18 -18.65
C HIS A 597 17.00 -38.03 -19.51
N GLY A 598 16.84 -38.09 -20.84
CA GLY A 598 17.35 -37.05 -21.72
C GLY A 598 17.62 -37.51 -23.14
N GLY A 599 17.73 -36.56 -24.06
CA GLY A 599 17.78 -36.76 -25.49
C GLY A 599 16.45 -37.24 -26.07
N MET A 600 16.34 -37.23 -27.40
CA MET A 600 15.16 -37.70 -28.12
C MET A 600 15.25 -39.20 -28.44
N TYR A 601 14.15 -39.92 -28.25
CA TYR A 601 14.05 -41.36 -28.54
C TYR A 601 13.47 -41.59 -29.96
N PRO A 602 13.82 -42.71 -30.64
CA PRO A 602 13.33 -43.01 -31.98
C PRO A 602 11.80 -42.96 -32.13
N GLN A 603 11.05 -43.48 -31.15
CA GLN A 603 9.59 -43.53 -31.16
C GLN A 603 8.95 -42.14 -31.01
N GLU A 604 9.59 -41.24 -30.28
CA GLU A 604 9.11 -39.86 -30.13
C GLU A 604 9.27 -39.12 -31.46
N VAL A 605 10.40 -39.30 -32.15
CA VAL A 605 10.62 -38.69 -33.45
C VAL A 605 9.69 -39.25 -34.53
N GLU A 606 9.36 -40.54 -34.49
CA GLU A 606 8.31 -41.11 -35.33
C GLU A 606 6.94 -40.45 -35.11
N ALA A 607 6.58 -40.18 -33.85
CA ALA A 607 5.35 -39.48 -33.51
C ALA A 607 5.38 -38.02 -34.00
N ILE A 608 6.51 -37.32 -33.85
CA ILE A 608 6.70 -35.94 -34.32
C ILE A 608 6.59 -35.87 -35.85
N GLU A 609 7.27 -36.75 -36.58
CA GLU A 609 7.19 -36.81 -38.04
C GLU A 609 5.77 -37.11 -38.54
N ALA A 610 5.04 -38.00 -37.85
CA ALA A 610 3.64 -38.27 -38.17
C ALA A 610 2.75 -37.04 -37.92
N PHE A 611 2.99 -36.33 -36.81
CA PHE A 611 2.28 -35.10 -36.45
C PHE A 611 2.52 -33.96 -37.45
N VAL A 612 3.77 -33.75 -37.85
CA VAL A 612 4.16 -32.77 -38.87
C VAL A 612 3.54 -33.12 -40.22
N ARG A 613 3.60 -34.40 -40.65
CA ARG A 613 2.92 -34.85 -41.89
C ARG A 613 1.41 -34.65 -41.87
N GLY A 614 0.79 -34.67 -40.69
CA GLY A 614 -0.62 -34.34 -40.46
C GLY A 614 -0.93 -32.84 -40.47
N GLY A 615 0.04 -31.97 -40.78
CA GLY A 615 -0.12 -30.52 -40.74
C GLY A 615 -0.13 -29.95 -39.32
N GLY A 616 0.52 -30.62 -38.38
CA GLY A 616 0.84 -30.09 -37.06
C GLY A 616 2.02 -29.11 -37.14
N ARG A 617 1.99 -28.06 -36.31
CA ARG A 617 3.06 -27.06 -36.26
C ARG A 617 4.09 -27.42 -35.21
N LEU A 618 5.37 -27.26 -35.54
CA LEU A 618 6.49 -27.66 -34.70
C LEU A 618 7.32 -26.45 -34.28
N TYR A 619 7.57 -26.33 -32.98
CA TYR A 619 8.52 -25.40 -32.38
C TYR A 619 9.62 -26.17 -31.67
N GLY A 620 10.85 -25.74 -31.84
CA GLY A 620 11.98 -26.17 -31.01
C GLY A 620 12.88 -24.99 -30.67
N GLU A 621 13.55 -25.04 -29.53
CA GLU A 621 14.63 -24.11 -29.22
C GLU A 621 15.94 -24.85 -28.93
N PHE A 622 16.92 -24.13 -28.37
CA PHE A 622 18.22 -24.67 -28.01
C PHE A 622 18.10 -26.08 -27.41
N ASN A 623 18.99 -26.97 -27.81
CA ASN A 623 19.07 -28.33 -27.27
C ASN A 623 17.88 -29.26 -27.62
N THR A 624 17.16 -28.99 -28.71
CA THR A 624 16.09 -29.89 -29.24
C THR A 624 16.63 -31.20 -29.84
N TYR A 625 17.81 -31.17 -30.48
CA TYR A 625 18.37 -32.34 -31.19
C TYR A 625 19.86 -32.58 -30.90
N ALA A 626 20.47 -31.74 -30.06
CA ALA A 626 21.86 -31.86 -29.65
C ALA A 626 22.09 -33.05 -28.69
N THR A 627 23.33 -33.27 -28.28
CA THR A 627 23.72 -34.29 -27.30
C THR A 627 22.87 -34.13 -26.03
N PRO A 628 22.19 -35.18 -25.53
CA PRO A 628 22.54 -36.58 -25.68
C PRO A 628 21.61 -37.39 -26.61
N THR A 629 21.00 -36.74 -27.61
CA THR A 629 20.20 -37.39 -28.66
C THR A 629 21.09 -38.24 -29.58
N PRO A 630 20.76 -39.53 -29.82
CA PRO A 630 21.56 -40.39 -30.70
C PRO A 630 21.64 -39.87 -32.14
N TYR A 631 22.79 -40.01 -32.79
CA TYR A 631 23.03 -39.51 -34.15
C TYR A 631 21.94 -39.86 -35.19
N PRO A 632 21.43 -41.11 -35.29
CA PRO A 632 20.36 -41.43 -36.23
C PRO A 632 19.04 -40.70 -35.96
N VAL A 633 18.78 -40.36 -34.70
CA VAL A 633 17.59 -39.62 -34.27
C VAL A 633 17.77 -38.12 -34.54
N ARG A 634 18.96 -37.59 -34.25
CA ARG A 634 19.34 -36.20 -34.55
C ARG A 634 19.14 -35.86 -36.02
N LEU A 635 19.65 -36.71 -36.94
CA LEU A 635 19.51 -36.48 -38.38
C LEU A 635 18.06 -36.35 -38.86
N ARG A 636 17.10 -36.98 -38.16
CA ARG A 636 15.68 -36.88 -38.48
C ARG A 636 15.08 -35.57 -37.99
N LEU A 637 15.47 -35.11 -36.80
CA LEU A 637 15.05 -33.82 -36.24
C LEU A 637 15.65 -32.64 -37.02
N GLU A 638 16.94 -32.73 -37.39
CA GLU A 638 17.62 -31.75 -38.25
C GLU A 638 16.85 -31.52 -39.57
N LYS A 639 16.35 -32.60 -40.19
CA LYS A 639 15.52 -32.52 -41.40
C LYS A 639 14.17 -31.83 -41.17
N LEU A 640 13.57 -31.94 -39.99
CA LEU A 640 12.28 -31.28 -39.70
C LEU A 640 12.44 -29.76 -39.58
N PHE A 641 13.58 -29.29 -39.08
CA PHE A 641 13.86 -27.85 -38.94
C PHE A 641 14.69 -27.27 -40.08
N ASN A 642 15.08 -28.08 -41.07
CA ASN A 642 15.97 -27.69 -42.17
C ASN A 642 17.33 -27.14 -41.71
N LEU A 643 17.80 -27.57 -40.53
CA LEU A 643 19.05 -27.11 -39.92
C LEU A 643 19.97 -28.29 -39.65
N LYS A 644 21.27 -28.08 -39.82
CA LYS A 644 22.29 -29.06 -39.45
C LYS A 644 23.13 -28.52 -38.29
N TRP A 645 23.20 -29.27 -37.20
CA TRP A 645 24.05 -28.88 -36.07
C TRP A 645 25.52 -29.06 -36.43
N THR A 646 26.36 -28.08 -36.08
CA THR A 646 27.81 -28.19 -36.33
C THR A 646 28.54 -29.05 -35.29
N GLY A 647 27.83 -29.47 -34.24
CA GLY A 647 28.43 -30.09 -33.06
C GLY A 647 28.85 -29.06 -31.99
N TRP A 648 28.80 -27.76 -32.29
CA TRP A 648 29.16 -26.70 -31.35
C TRP A 648 27.93 -26.08 -30.68
N ALA A 649 28.03 -25.93 -29.36
CA ALA A 649 27.18 -25.08 -28.54
C ALA A 649 28.05 -24.05 -27.81
N GLY A 650 27.47 -22.93 -27.41
CA GLY A 650 28.20 -21.87 -26.73
C GLY A 650 27.38 -21.14 -25.69
N ARG A 651 28.06 -20.40 -24.81
CA ARG A 651 27.44 -19.52 -23.82
C ARG A 651 28.38 -18.38 -23.44
N ARG A 652 27.83 -17.21 -23.11
CA ARG A 652 28.58 -16.12 -22.49
C ARG A 652 28.84 -16.43 -21.02
N VAL A 653 30.07 -16.21 -20.59
CA VAL A 653 30.53 -16.38 -19.20
C VAL A 653 30.91 -15.00 -18.67
N ASP A 654 30.48 -14.67 -17.46
CA ASP A 654 30.82 -13.38 -16.84
C ASP A 654 32.25 -13.38 -16.30
N ASN A 655 32.73 -14.54 -15.86
CA ASN A 655 34.12 -14.73 -15.47
C ASN A 655 34.62 -16.16 -15.66
N PHE A 656 35.63 -16.36 -16.51
CA PHE A 656 36.27 -17.67 -16.72
C PHE A 656 36.88 -18.31 -15.46
N ALA A 657 37.14 -17.52 -14.42
CA ALA A 657 37.64 -18.01 -13.13
C ALA A 657 36.53 -18.50 -12.17
N ASP A 658 35.24 -18.30 -12.50
CA ASP A 658 34.14 -18.70 -11.63
C ASP A 658 33.77 -20.19 -11.83
N ASN A 659 34.16 -21.02 -10.87
CA ASN A 659 33.85 -22.46 -10.83
C ASN A 659 32.36 -22.77 -10.65
N ARG A 660 31.50 -21.74 -10.48
CA ARG A 660 30.03 -21.89 -10.49
C ARG A 660 29.43 -21.74 -11.88
N GLU A 661 30.16 -21.19 -12.84
CA GLU A 661 29.74 -21.03 -14.24
C GLU A 661 30.47 -22.00 -15.19
N ILE A 662 31.70 -22.38 -14.85
CA ILE A 662 32.53 -23.27 -15.66
C ILE A 662 32.85 -24.56 -14.91
N ALA A 663 32.54 -25.69 -15.54
CA ALA A 663 32.86 -27.01 -15.03
C ALA A 663 34.38 -27.29 -15.00
N GLN A 664 34.84 -28.08 -14.04
CA GLN A 664 36.26 -28.45 -13.92
C GLN A 664 36.75 -29.26 -15.12
N TRP A 665 35.89 -30.09 -15.70
CA TRP A 665 36.25 -30.83 -16.91
C TRP A 665 36.54 -29.89 -18.10
N VAL A 666 35.86 -28.75 -18.22
CA VAL A 666 36.13 -27.74 -19.26
C VAL A 666 37.53 -27.17 -19.06
N GLN A 667 37.87 -26.79 -17.82
CA GLN A 667 39.19 -26.25 -17.49
C GLN A 667 40.31 -27.25 -17.79
N LYS A 668 40.09 -28.52 -17.40
CA LYS A 668 41.03 -29.60 -17.67
C LYS A 668 41.20 -29.85 -19.17
N ARG A 669 40.10 -29.90 -19.93
CA ARG A 669 40.15 -30.09 -21.39
C ARG A 669 40.83 -28.92 -22.08
N TRP A 670 40.54 -27.69 -21.67
CA TRP A 670 41.21 -26.51 -22.21
C TRP A 670 42.72 -26.56 -21.96
N ALA A 671 43.14 -26.92 -20.74
CA ALA A 671 44.56 -27.04 -20.39
C ALA A 671 45.27 -28.14 -21.18
N GLU A 672 44.62 -29.29 -21.39
CA GLU A 672 45.12 -30.39 -22.22
C GLU A 672 45.24 -29.98 -23.70
N GLN A 673 44.23 -29.30 -24.24
CA GLN A 673 44.19 -28.85 -25.64
C GLN A 673 45.23 -27.78 -25.94
N THR A 674 45.43 -26.82 -25.04
CA THR A 674 46.37 -25.70 -25.20
C THR A 674 47.78 -26.00 -24.73
N ARG A 675 47.96 -27.09 -23.95
CA ARG A 675 49.20 -27.45 -23.24
C ARG A 675 49.68 -26.34 -22.30
N ARG A 676 48.75 -25.62 -21.68
CA ARG A 676 49.00 -24.54 -20.71
C ARG A 676 48.16 -24.75 -19.45
N PRO A 677 48.62 -24.30 -18.27
CA PRO A 677 47.76 -24.29 -17.08
C PRO A 677 46.55 -23.39 -17.32
N TYR A 678 45.38 -23.76 -16.82
CA TYR A 678 44.17 -22.93 -16.91
C TYR A 678 44.31 -21.72 -15.98
N ASP A 679 44.52 -20.54 -16.56
CA ASP A 679 44.71 -19.26 -15.86
C ASP A 679 43.79 -18.15 -16.41
N LEU A 680 42.73 -18.54 -17.12
CA LEU A 680 41.78 -17.60 -17.72
C LEU A 680 40.92 -16.90 -16.66
N ALA A 681 40.74 -15.59 -16.84
CA ALA A 681 39.89 -14.76 -16.00
C ALA A 681 39.18 -13.69 -16.84
N GLY A 682 38.11 -13.13 -16.28
CA GLY A 682 37.29 -12.11 -16.93
C GLY A 682 36.22 -12.68 -17.86
N PRO A 683 35.37 -11.80 -18.43
CA PRO A 683 34.23 -12.20 -19.24
C PRO A 683 34.64 -12.75 -20.62
N GLY A 684 33.77 -13.56 -21.21
CA GLY A 684 33.93 -13.99 -22.59
C GLY A 684 32.90 -15.00 -23.07
N ILE A 685 33.26 -15.80 -24.07
CA ILE A 685 32.40 -16.87 -24.62
C ILE A 685 33.11 -18.22 -24.50
N LEU A 686 32.41 -19.18 -23.92
CA LEU A 686 32.78 -20.59 -23.91
C LEU A 686 32.05 -21.29 -25.07
N LEU A 687 32.80 -21.99 -25.92
CA LEU A 687 32.26 -22.90 -26.94
C LEU A 687 32.67 -24.33 -26.63
N ILE A 688 31.74 -25.26 -26.77
CA ILE A 688 31.90 -26.69 -26.47
C ILE A 688 31.45 -27.48 -27.69
N HIS A 689 32.29 -28.39 -28.15
CA HIS A 689 31.97 -29.33 -29.23
C HIS A 689 31.55 -30.70 -28.66
N GLU A 690 30.71 -31.43 -29.39
CA GLU A 690 30.19 -32.75 -28.99
C GLU A 690 31.27 -33.82 -28.73
N ASP A 691 32.46 -33.67 -29.32
CA ASP A 691 33.61 -34.57 -29.09
C ASP A 691 34.50 -34.18 -27.91
N GLY A 692 34.12 -33.14 -27.15
CA GLY A 692 34.81 -32.68 -25.94
C GLY A 692 35.87 -31.60 -26.18
N ARG A 693 36.03 -31.09 -27.41
CA ARG A 693 36.85 -29.89 -27.65
C ARG A 693 36.18 -28.64 -27.04
N VAL A 694 36.97 -27.77 -26.44
CA VAL A 694 36.51 -26.48 -25.89
C VAL A 694 37.31 -25.30 -26.45
N ILE A 695 36.64 -24.15 -26.59
CA ILE A 695 37.25 -22.86 -26.97
C ILE A 695 36.81 -21.83 -25.95
N CYS A 696 37.75 -21.10 -25.37
CA CYS A 696 37.49 -19.97 -24.50
C CYS A 696 37.95 -18.69 -25.20
N LEU A 697 37.02 -17.82 -25.58
CA LEU A 697 37.30 -16.52 -26.18
C LEU A 697 37.21 -15.45 -25.09
N GLN A 698 38.29 -14.72 -24.82
CA GLN A 698 38.29 -13.67 -23.78
C GLN A 698 37.87 -12.31 -24.35
N GLN A 699 37.11 -11.55 -23.56
CA GLN A 699 36.79 -10.17 -23.90
C GLN A 699 38.06 -9.31 -24.01
N ASP A 700 38.06 -8.38 -24.96
CA ASP A 700 39.15 -7.44 -25.27
C ASP A 700 40.44 -8.10 -25.81
N LEU A 701 40.55 -9.42 -25.73
CA LEU A 701 41.56 -10.22 -26.41
C LEU A 701 41.03 -10.81 -27.71
N ASP A 702 39.95 -11.60 -27.66
CA ASP A 702 39.42 -12.40 -28.77
C ASP A 702 38.07 -11.89 -29.30
N ILE A 703 37.28 -11.24 -28.44
CA ILE A 703 35.91 -10.80 -28.71
C ILE A 703 35.67 -9.41 -28.13
N THR A 704 34.68 -8.69 -28.69
CA THR A 704 34.27 -7.37 -28.21
C THR A 704 33.39 -7.46 -26.94
N ALA A 705 33.08 -6.31 -26.32
CA ALA A 705 32.23 -6.23 -25.13
C ALA A 705 30.79 -6.76 -25.30
N ASN A 706 30.27 -6.80 -26.53
CA ASN A 706 28.99 -7.45 -26.87
C ASN A 706 29.29 -8.66 -27.76
N PRO A 707 29.72 -9.79 -27.17
CA PRO A 707 30.44 -10.80 -27.94
C PRO A 707 29.54 -11.69 -28.80
N LEU A 708 28.23 -11.76 -28.50
CA LEU A 708 27.23 -12.41 -29.34
C LEU A 708 26.04 -11.47 -29.54
N THR A 709 25.69 -11.20 -30.79
CA THR A 709 24.60 -10.30 -31.15
C THR A 709 23.59 -10.99 -32.05
N LEU A 710 22.31 -10.87 -31.70
CA LEU A 710 21.17 -11.21 -32.54
C LEU A 710 20.85 -10.05 -33.50
N HIS A 711 20.79 -10.36 -34.79
CA HIS A 711 20.39 -9.43 -35.85
C HIS A 711 18.97 -9.77 -36.33
N ILE A 712 17.99 -8.90 -36.04
CA ILE A 712 16.57 -9.09 -36.40
C ILE A 712 15.89 -7.75 -36.72
N ASP A 713 15.17 -7.64 -37.84
CA ASP A 713 14.41 -6.44 -38.24
C ASP A 713 15.17 -5.10 -38.02
N GLN A 714 16.42 -5.02 -38.48
CA GLN A 714 17.34 -3.87 -38.29
C GLN A 714 17.81 -3.58 -36.85
N ARG A 715 17.40 -4.40 -35.87
CA ARG A 715 17.82 -4.31 -34.48
C ARG A 715 19.03 -5.22 -34.23
N GLN A 716 19.92 -4.76 -33.36
CA GLN A 716 21.06 -5.51 -32.84
C GLN A 716 20.88 -5.68 -31.34
N ILE A 717 20.70 -6.92 -30.88
CA ILE A 717 20.38 -7.22 -29.48
C ILE A 717 21.45 -8.18 -28.94
N PRO A 718 22.21 -7.81 -27.89
CA PRO A 718 23.17 -8.74 -27.29
C PRO A 718 22.48 -9.98 -26.71
N PHE A 719 23.15 -11.13 -26.81
CA PHE A 719 22.68 -12.42 -26.28
C PHE A 719 23.70 -13.00 -25.30
N ALA A 720 23.22 -13.59 -24.21
CA ALA A 720 24.08 -14.06 -23.11
C ALA A 720 23.88 -15.54 -22.72
N TYR A 721 22.76 -16.17 -23.07
CA TYR A 721 22.44 -17.54 -22.68
C TYR A 721 23.11 -18.59 -23.58
N TRP A 722 22.76 -19.87 -23.38
CA TRP A 722 23.23 -20.95 -24.23
C TRP A 722 22.69 -20.83 -25.65
N PHE A 723 23.49 -21.26 -26.64
CA PHE A 723 23.10 -21.25 -28.04
C PHE A 723 23.74 -22.39 -28.83
N ASP A 724 23.05 -22.84 -29.87
CA ASP A 724 23.52 -23.84 -30.85
C ASP A 724 24.10 -23.15 -32.09
N ILE A 725 25.22 -23.66 -32.60
CA ILE A 725 25.77 -23.21 -33.88
C ILE A 725 25.29 -24.16 -34.98
N ASN A 726 24.35 -23.68 -35.78
CA ASN A 726 23.70 -24.43 -36.85
C ASN A 726 24.11 -23.93 -38.24
N LEU A 727 24.02 -24.80 -39.24
CA LEU A 727 24.14 -24.45 -40.65
C LEU A 727 22.79 -24.59 -41.33
N PRO A 728 22.36 -23.60 -42.12
CA PRO A 728 21.14 -23.71 -42.92
C PRO A 728 21.33 -24.70 -44.07
N THR A 729 20.27 -25.42 -44.41
CA THR A 729 20.14 -26.13 -45.69
C THR A 729 19.61 -25.19 -46.79
N GLU A 730 19.65 -25.61 -48.06
CA GLU A 730 19.22 -24.78 -49.21
C GLU A 730 17.77 -24.28 -49.14
N VAL A 731 16.90 -24.95 -48.38
CA VAL A 731 15.47 -24.64 -48.23
C VAL A 731 15.15 -23.83 -46.96
N THR A 732 16.18 -23.40 -46.22
CA THR A 732 16.00 -22.74 -44.91
C THR A 732 15.72 -21.26 -45.06
N GLU A 733 14.59 -20.80 -44.53
CA GLU A 733 14.29 -19.37 -44.41
C GLU A 733 14.84 -18.81 -43.09
N VAL A 734 16.01 -18.18 -43.15
CA VAL A 734 16.64 -17.53 -41.98
C VAL A 734 16.02 -16.15 -41.76
N ARG A 735 15.39 -15.96 -40.60
CA ARG A 735 14.68 -14.72 -40.22
C ARG A 735 15.50 -13.83 -39.31
N ALA A 736 16.40 -14.42 -38.52
CA ALA A 736 17.39 -13.71 -37.73
C ALA A 736 18.71 -14.49 -37.67
N GLU A 737 19.82 -13.77 -37.52
CA GLU A 737 21.17 -14.33 -37.51
C GLU A 737 21.91 -13.95 -36.22
N PHE A 738 22.70 -14.89 -35.69
CA PHE A 738 23.67 -14.64 -34.63
C PHE A 738 25.04 -14.34 -35.23
N THR A 739 25.71 -13.33 -34.67
CA THR A 739 27.10 -12.99 -35.00
C THR A 739 27.95 -13.02 -33.74
N ILE A 740 29.04 -13.82 -33.77
CA ILE A 740 30.09 -13.76 -32.76
C ILE A 740 31.01 -12.57 -33.10
N ASN A 741 30.99 -11.52 -32.28
CA ASN A 741 31.75 -10.30 -32.53
C ASN A 741 33.21 -10.45 -32.09
N THR A 742 34.01 -11.04 -32.96
CA THR A 742 35.44 -11.33 -32.76
C THR A 742 36.37 -10.16 -33.11
N LEU A 743 37.52 -10.14 -32.43
CA LEU A 743 38.75 -9.43 -32.78
C LEU A 743 39.64 -10.34 -33.67
N PRO A 744 40.74 -9.84 -34.28
CA PRO A 744 41.55 -10.63 -35.22
C PRO A 744 42.11 -11.97 -34.68
N SER A 745 42.44 -12.02 -33.40
CA SER A 745 42.81 -13.23 -32.63
C SER A 745 41.65 -14.23 -32.55
N GLY A 746 40.45 -13.77 -32.19
CA GLY A 746 39.23 -14.58 -32.16
C GLY A 746 38.86 -15.12 -33.54
N ASP A 747 38.98 -14.32 -34.60
CA ASP A 747 38.77 -14.79 -35.98
C ASP A 747 39.73 -15.94 -36.34
N SER A 748 40.98 -15.85 -35.87
CA SER A 748 41.98 -16.89 -36.10
C SER A 748 41.63 -18.18 -35.34
N LEU A 749 41.19 -18.07 -34.09
CA LEU A 749 40.73 -19.21 -33.28
C LEU A 749 39.49 -19.88 -33.88
N LEU A 750 38.47 -19.10 -34.26
CA LEU A 750 37.27 -19.67 -34.88
C LEU A 750 37.61 -20.41 -36.17
N ARG A 751 38.47 -19.85 -37.04
CA ARG A 751 38.93 -20.52 -38.26
C ARG A 751 39.73 -21.79 -37.97
N GLN A 752 40.59 -21.79 -36.96
CA GLN A 752 41.38 -22.95 -36.57
C GLN A 752 40.48 -24.15 -36.21
N PHE A 753 39.35 -23.89 -35.54
CA PHE A 753 38.42 -24.92 -35.10
C PHE A 753 37.24 -25.16 -36.07
N GLY A 754 37.19 -24.43 -37.18
CA GLY A 754 36.11 -24.54 -38.18
C GLY A 754 34.76 -24.03 -37.70
N VAL A 755 34.74 -23.11 -36.72
CA VAL A 755 33.52 -22.50 -36.20
C VAL A 755 33.10 -21.33 -37.07
N VAL A 756 31.84 -21.33 -37.50
CA VAL A 756 31.27 -20.23 -38.28
C VAL A 756 30.96 -19.03 -37.37
N LYS A 757 31.29 -17.83 -37.85
CA LYS A 757 31.04 -16.57 -37.14
C LYS A 757 29.58 -16.12 -37.21
N HIS A 758 28.93 -16.42 -38.33
CA HIS A 758 27.57 -16.06 -38.70
C HIS A 758 26.75 -17.34 -38.83
N PHE A 759 25.65 -17.45 -38.10
CA PHE A 759 24.80 -18.64 -38.13
C PHE A 759 23.32 -18.31 -37.82
N PRO A 760 22.36 -19.14 -38.28
CA PRO A 760 20.95 -18.89 -38.05
C PRO A 760 20.61 -18.84 -36.56
N ALA A 761 19.93 -17.75 -36.15
CA ALA A 761 19.42 -17.60 -34.80
C ALA A 761 17.94 -17.98 -34.69
N ILE A 762 17.14 -17.56 -35.68
CA ILE A 762 15.70 -17.83 -35.74
C ILE A 762 15.36 -18.21 -37.18
N VAL A 763 14.73 -19.36 -37.34
CA VAL A 763 14.22 -19.83 -38.64
C VAL A 763 12.73 -20.15 -38.50
N TYR A 764 11.92 -19.69 -39.45
CA TYR A 764 10.53 -20.08 -39.60
C TYR A 764 10.01 -19.72 -40.99
N ASP A 765 9.02 -20.47 -41.46
CA ASP A 765 8.25 -20.19 -42.67
C ASP A 765 7.08 -19.24 -42.40
N ASP A 766 6.56 -18.55 -43.41
CA ASP A 766 5.45 -17.59 -43.23
C ASP A 766 4.17 -18.22 -42.61
N ALA A 767 4.00 -19.55 -42.76
CA ALA A 767 2.90 -20.31 -42.18
C ALA A 767 3.13 -20.76 -40.72
N PHE A 768 4.33 -20.56 -40.17
CA PHE A 768 4.77 -21.10 -38.87
C PHE A 768 4.54 -22.61 -38.74
N SER A 769 4.74 -23.36 -39.83
CA SER A 769 4.70 -24.82 -39.84
C SER A 769 5.86 -25.37 -39.01
N HIS A 770 7.03 -24.75 -39.13
CA HIS A 770 8.23 -25.10 -38.38
C HIS A 770 8.91 -23.83 -37.90
N MET A 771 9.25 -23.76 -36.62
CA MET A 771 10.01 -22.66 -36.04
C MET A 771 11.12 -23.22 -35.16
N TYR A 772 12.33 -22.73 -35.36
CA TYR A 772 13.46 -23.07 -34.50
C TYR A 772 14.22 -21.84 -34.04
N ILE A 773 14.54 -21.78 -32.74
CA ILE A 773 15.33 -20.73 -32.13
C ILE A 773 16.62 -21.35 -31.58
N ALA A 774 17.77 -20.95 -32.10
CA ALA A 774 19.06 -21.54 -31.73
C ALA A 774 19.54 -21.13 -30.33
N GLY A 775 18.99 -20.06 -29.75
CA GLY A 775 19.31 -19.63 -28.39
C GLY A 775 18.32 -20.18 -27.37
N ASP A 776 18.82 -20.47 -26.17
CA ASP A 776 18.00 -20.82 -25.02
C ASP A 776 17.27 -19.57 -24.54
N MET A 777 16.00 -19.49 -24.94
CA MET A 777 15.15 -18.35 -24.65
C MET A 777 14.08 -18.69 -23.63
N ALA A 778 13.87 -19.96 -23.29
CA ALA A 778 12.92 -20.33 -22.23
C ALA A 778 13.57 -20.25 -20.85
N ASP A 779 14.89 -20.42 -20.77
CA ASP A 779 15.67 -20.19 -19.56
C ASP A 779 15.78 -18.69 -19.22
N GLY A 780 14.91 -18.18 -18.34
CA GLY A 780 15.10 -16.84 -17.80
C GLY A 780 14.32 -16.53 -16.51
N PRO A 781 14.37 -15.27 -16.01
CA PRO A 781 13.93 -14.90 -14.67
C PRO A 781 12.50 -15.37 -14.30
N GLU A 782 12.35 -15.77 -13.02
CA GLU A 782 11.18 -16.49 -12.46
C GLU A 782 9.88 -15.66 -12.42
N ALA A 783 9.95 -14.33 -12.50
CA ALA A 783 8.85 -13.45 -12.10
C ALA A 783 8.14 -12.79 -13.31
N LEU A 784 7.30 -13.55 -14.02
CA LEU A 784 6.54 -13.05 -15.17
C LEU A 784 5.24 -12.31 -14.79
N GLY A 785 4.84 -12.27 -13.52
CA GLY A 785 3.58 -11.69 -13.08
C GLY A 785 2.34 -12.43 -13.64
N PRO A 786 1.13 -11.90 -13.47
CA PRO A 786 -0.10 -12.63 -13.78
C PRO A 786 -0.41 -12.64 -15.30
N PRO A 787 -0.55 -13.83 -15.94
CA PRO A 787 -0.82 -13.94 -17.38
C PRO A 787 -2.21 -13.42 -17.80
N TRP A 788 -3.12 -13.27 -16.85
CA TRP A 788 -4.50 -12.80 -17.09
C TRP A 788 -4.63 -11.28 -17.18
N LEU A 789 -3.55 -10.50 -17.10
CA LEU A 789 -3.60 -9.06 -17.36
C LEU A 789 -3.55 -8.79 -18.87
N TRP A 790 -4.71 -8.44 -19.43
CA TRP A 790 -4.80 -8.05 -20.84
C TRP A 790 -3.94 -6.81 -21.14
N GLY A 791 -3.16 -6.85 -22.23
CA GLY A 791 -2.26 -5.75 -22.64
C GLY A 791 -0.89 -5.73 -21.95
N LEU A 792 -0.65 -6.60 -20.94
CA LEU A 792 0.64 -6.68 -20.26
C LEU A 792 1.82 -6.99 -21.19
N PRO A 793 1.74 -7.92 -22.17
CA PRO A 793 2.83 -8.15 -23.13
C PRO A 793 3.19 -6.88 -23.92
N THR A 794 2.18 -6.14 -24.40
CA THR A 794 2.38 -4.90 -25.17
C THR A 794 3.00 -3.79 -24.31
N LEU A 795 2.56 -3.65 -23.06
CA LEU A 795 3.15 -2.70 -22.12
C LEU A 795 4.62 -3.03 -21.85
N ARG A 796 4.94 -4.30 -21.60
CA ARG A 796 6.31 -4.75 -21.35
C ARG A 796 7.20 -4.63 -22.57
N GLN A 797 6.67 -4.88 -23.76
CA GLN A 797 7.36 -4.60 -25.02
C GLN A 797 7.72 -3.10 -25.15
N GLY A 798 6.80 -2.20 -24.79
CA GLY A 798 7.07 -0.75 -24.75
C GLY A 798 8.08 -0.34 -23.68
N MET A 799 8.06 -0.96 -22.49
CA MET A 799 9.08 -0.70 -21.47
C MET A 799 10.46 -1.21 -21.90
N ALA A 800 10.51 -2.37 -22.54
CA ALA A 800 11.74 -2.94 -23.08
C ALA A 800 12.35 -2.07 -24.17
N SER A 801 11.54 -1.40 -25.02
CA SER A 801 12.05 -0.52 -26.08
C SER A 801 12.62 0.80 -25.55
N VAL A 802 12.19 1.27 -24.39
CA VAL A 802 12.69 2.50 -23.73
C VAL A 802 13.86 2.21 -22.76
N GLY A 803 14.33 0.97 -22.68
CA GLY A 803 15.53 0.60 -21.89
C GLY A 803 15.30 0.53 -20.38
N VAL A 804 14.04 0.41 -19.93
CA VAL A 804 13.69 0.35 -18.49
C VAL A 804 13.93 -1.04 -17.89
N MET A 805 14.21 -2.06 -18.71
CA MET A 805 14.36 -3.47 -18.31
C MET A 805 15.81 -3.98 -18.46
N PRO A 806 16.22 -4.99 -17.66
CA PRO A 806 17.47 -5.73 -17.86
C PRO A 806 17.58 -6.31 -19.27
N GLU A 807 18.81 -6.59 -19.74
CA GLU A 807 19.10 -7.07 -21.10
C GLU A 807 18.35 -8.35 -21.49
N GLU A 808 18.36 -9.35 -20.63
CA GLU A 808 17.67 -10.64 -20.83
C GLU A 808 16.15 -10.45 -20.97
N ALA A 809 15.57 -9.62 -20.11
CA ALA A 809 14.15 -9.29 -20.17
C ALA A 809 13.79 -8.49 -21.42
N ARG A 810 14.71 -7.65 -21.94
CA ARG A 810 14.48 -6.91 -23.18
C ARG A 810 14.35 -7.86 -24.37
N LEU A 811 15.23 -8.85 -24.48
CA LEU A 811 15.19 -9.84 -25.56
C LEU A 811 13.88 -10.65 -25.54
N LEU A 812 13.45 -11.09 -24.35
CA LEU A 812 12.17 -11.77 -24.15
C LEU A 812 11.01 -10.95 -24.73
N TRP A 813 10.85 -9.69 -24.31
CA TRP A 813 9.68 -8.88 -24.69
C TRP A 813 9.78 -8.26 -26.09
N GLN A 814 10.98 -8.09 -26.64
CA GLN A 814 11.17 -7.51 -27.98
C GLN A 814 11.15 -8.53 -29.11
N VAL A 815 11.51 -9.80 -28.83
CA VAL A 815 11.68 -10.86 -29.83
C VAL A 815 10.88 -12.10 -29.47
N TYR A 816 11.18 -12.76 -28.35
CA TYR A 816 10.64 -14.09 -28.04
C TYR A 816 9.12 -14.10 -27.85
N ALA A 817 8.61 -13.30 -26.90
CA ALA A 817 7.18 -13.25 -26.58
C ALA A 817 6.31 -12.82 -27.78
N PRO A 818 6.65 -11.77 -28.55
CA PRO A 818 5.91 -11.42 -29.76
C PRO A 818 5.90 -12.55 -30.80
N LEU A 819 7.01 -13.25 -30.98
CA LEU A 819 7.14 -14.31 -31.98
C LEU A 819 6.31 -15.55 -31.60
N LEU A 820 6.45 -16.02 -30.36
CA LEU A 820 5.72 -17.19 -29.87
C LEU A 820 4.22 -16.92 -29.81
N LEU A 821 3.80 -15.72 -29.38
CA LEU A 821 2.38 -15.33 -29.41
C LEU A 821 1.83 -15.32 -30.85
N LYS A 822 2.59 -14.80 -31.83
CA LYS A 822 2.20 -14.88 -33.25
C LYS A 822 2.01 -16.32 -33.71
N MET A 823 2.92 -17.24 -33.35
CA MET A 823 2.78 -18.66 -33.68
C MET A 823 1.53 -19.27 -33.01
N ILE A 824 1.31 -19.03 -31.71
CA ILE A 824 0.16 -19.57 -30.99
C ILE A 824 -1.16 -19.04 -31.58
N GLU A 825 -1.21 -17.76 -31.94
CA GLU A 825 -2.41 -17.10 -32.46
C GLU A 825 -2.60 -17.26 -33.98
N ALA A 826 -1.59 -17.75 -34.71
CA ALA A 826 -1.70 -18.00 -36.14
C ALA A 826 -2.80 -19.03 -36.45
N ARG A 827 -3.64 -18.70 -37.43
CA ARG A 827 -4.69 -19.59 -37.96
C ARG A 827 -4.10 -20.48 -39.04
N LYS A 828 -4.61 -21.71 -39.19
CA LYS A 828 -4.28 -22.52 -40.36
C LYS A 828 -4.70 -21.75 -41.61
N VAL A 829 -3.75 -21.50 -42.51
CA VAL A 829 -4.10 -21.10 -43.88
C VAL A 829 -4.83 -22.31 -44.48
N GLN A 830 -6.09 -22.12 -44.86
CA GLN A 830 -6.94 -23.16 -45.43
C GLN A 830 -6.44 -23.62 -46.80
#